data_AF-A0A8T4DCI2-F1
#
_entry.id   AF-A0A8T4DCI2-F1
#
_cell.length_a   1.000
_cell.length_b   1.000
_cell.length_c   1.000
_cell.angle_alpha   90.00
_cell.angle_beta   90.00
_cell.angle_gamma   90.00
#
_symmetry.space_group_name_H-M   'P 1'
#
loop_
_entity.id
_entity.type
_entity.pdbx_description
1 polymer ?
#
loop_
_entity_poly.entity_id
_entity_poly.type
_entity_poly.pdbx_seq_one_letter_code
_entity_poly.pdbx_strand_id
1 'polypeptide(L)'
;MTRRTTVLTVTILSSFVLLVIVVPGIAAEIEYASPDSDPGRELVALQHWIYEQGYNYSVAENAITRLTPEERATLSGYRQLEPPTKPLPEHIRFRPAEERGRTELLADSPLEQLPVSYDAMALGHVTPVRNQGGCGSCWIFAATADLESDILRNEGLTLDFSEQEVGDCNIWSSVGGYDFCKGGIGLMTANYFTRQGGAAETCHPYVAATRTCRDCTILRTVDNWRTITDSYGETQIYQIKNAILQYGPVFATMYSGGTGFGWYNSGVYEYWGPGQPNHAVLIFGWNDALPHTHGTGAWLIKNSWGTSWGAHGPYPGCAWVAFGSANLGDDTSAFVSYGNAADELFYHDECGWMGYVKGYGEPTAYGAVRFIPQQALTITAVDFWAIDTNMDYEITIYGTLTAYPKYYTFSDQLGTTQTGTTAEWGYYSIPLETPVPLDAGDDFIIKIKFTTGRYGYPIPIDYYTGSWPARWSEVATFSGESYMSCDGTNFTKPYNSYSGEYFDVGIRARAELPNQPPTAFIDSITPNPSVQTLDLITFSGNGTDTDGIVVAYNWSSSLDGSLSTAASFAIPASNLSVGTHIISFQVQDNDGVWSSEVMVNLTILPFDPFRIFDTGPGSYPSIAGTHNGTLRPNHSMLVSRLHTYPCPGTGGHAEYVHIYGNGLDENATWNGYHDDWHTIIFTEPFILHGGTTYNYELRSGSYPQILNVSSKMVTGGLITCSSFVDANGNACVARIPAIQLE
;
A
#
# COMPACT_ATOMS: atom_id res chain seq x y z
N MET A 1 3.61 -79.87 -45.26
CA MET A 1 4.77 -80.53 -45.91
C MET A 1 5.48 -79.50 -46.78
N THR A 2 6.82 -79.45 -46.65
CA THR A 2 7.83 -78.93 -47.61
C THR A 2 7.86 -77.45 -48.04
N ARG A 3 8.82 -76.73 -47.41
CA ARG A 3 9.79 -75.75 -47.93
C ARG A 3 9.92 -75.66 -49.48
N ARG A 4 10.10 -74.45 -50.03
CA ARG A 4 11.42 -73.90 -50.44
C ARG A 4 11.35 -72.52 -51.13
N THR A 5 12.27 -71.68 -50.68
CA THR A 5 13.01 -70.56 -51.28
C THR A 5 13.22 -70.62 -52.80
N THR A 6 13.33 -69.46 -53.49
CA THR A 6 14.42 -69.04 -54.44
C THR A 6 14.04 -67.68 -55.08
N VAL A 7 14.64 -66.56 -54.66
CA VAL A 7 15.77 -65.78 -55.28
C VAL A 7 15.38 -64.87 -56.46
N LEU A 8 15.71 -63.58 -56.26
CA LEU A 8 15.79 -62.46 -57.18
C LEU A 8 16.63 -62.76 -58.44
N THR A 9 16.19 -62.22 -59.58
CA THR A 9 17.10 -61.63 -60.58
C THR A 9 16.50 -60.36 -61.16
N VAL A 10 17.34 -59.33 -61.15
CA VAL A 10 17.11 -57.95 -61.58
C VAL A 10 17.24 -57.86 -63.11
N THR A 11 16.32 -57.15 -63.76
CA THR A 11 16.53 -56.60 -65.10
C THR A 11 16.19 -55.11 -65.06
N ILE A 12 17.21 -54.29 -65.27
CA ILE A 12 17.16 -52.83 -65.32
C ILE A 12 16.51 -52.43 -66.66
N LEU A 13 15.48 -51.58 -66.60
CA LEU A 13 15.09 -50.73 -67.72
C LEU A 13 14.83 -49.33 -67.19
N SER A 14 15.73 -48.44 -67.59
CA SER A 14 15.78 -47.02 -67.32
C SER A 14 14.61 -46.28 -67.96
N SER A 15 13.89 -45.48 -67.17
CA SER A 15 13.16 -44.30 -67.65
C SER A 15 13.07 -43.32 -66.49
N PHE A 16 13.79 -42.20 -66.64
CA PHE A 16 13.82 -41.08 -65.69
C PHE A 16 12.43 -40.45 -65.58
N VAL A 17 11.85 -40.48 -64.38
CA VAL A 17 10.88 -39.48 -63.92
C VAL A 17 11.42 -38.95 -62.60
N LEU A 18 11.74 -37.65 -62.58
CA LEU A 18 12.25 -36.94 -61.42
C LEU A 18 11.10 -36.77 -60.42
N LEU A 19 10.95 -37.73 -59.49
CA LEU A 19 10.09 -37.60 -58.32
C LEU A 19 10.93 -36.92 -57.22
N VAL A 20 10.71 -35.62 -57.02
CA VAL A 20 11.24 -34.90 -55.86
C VAL A 20 10.48 -35.39 -54.63
N ILE A 21 11.07 -36.31 -53.89
CA ILE A 21 10.61 -36.67 -52.55
C ILE A 21 11.13 -35.58 -51.61
N VAL A 22 10.23 -34.70 -51.17
CA VAL A 22 10.49 -33.83 -50.02
C VAL A 22 10.41 -34.72 -48.78
N VAL A 23 11.57 -35.05 -48.22
CA VAL A 23 11.67 -35.59 -46.87
C VAL A 23 11.55 -34.40 -45.91
N PRO A 24 10.59 -34.37 -44.96
CA PRO A 24 10.56 -33.33 -43.94
C PRO A 24 11.84 -33.44 -43.11
N GLY A 25 12.60 -32.34 -43.07
CA GLY A 25 13.86 -32.24 -42.37
C GLY A 25 13.67 -32.51 -40.88
N ILE A 26 14.54 -33.37 -40.35
CA ILE A 26 14.86 -33.48 -38.94
C ILE A 26 15.35 -32.10 -38.49
N ALA A 27 14.74 -31.54 -37.45
CA ALA A 27 15.20 -30.32 -36.81
C ALA A 27 16.65 -30.53 -36.33
N ALA A 28 17.61 -29.88 -36.99
CA ALA A 28 18.91 -29.67 -36.42
C ALA A 28 18.76 -28.50 -35.44
N GLU A 29 18.63 -28.80 -34.15
CA GLU A 29 19.00 -27.85 -33.11
C GLU A 29 20.43 -27.38 -33.41
N ILE A 30 20.66 -26.07 -33.34
CA ILE A 30 22.00 -25.50 -33.46
C ILE A 30 22.79 -26.01 -32.25
N GLU A 31 23.62 -27.02 -32.47
CA GLU A 31 24.61 -27.49 -31.51
C GLU A 31 25.57 -26.32 -31.25
N TYR A 32 25.58 -25.82 -30.00
CA TYR A 32 26.33 -24.64 -29.61
C TYR A 32 27.83 -24.79 -29.95
N ALA A 33 28.31 -23.89 -30.80
CA ALA A 33 29.72 -23.65 -30.97
C ALA A 33 30.25 -22.84 -29.78
N SER A 34 31.33 -23.35 -29.16
CA SER A 34 32.39 -22.71 -28.35
C SER A 34 32.06 -21.43 -27.54
N PRO A 35 32.48 -21.31 -26.26
CA PRO A 35 32.31 -20.12 -25.40
C PRO A 35 33.06 -18.84 -25.86
N ASP A 36 33.53 -18.81 -27.11
CA ASP A 36 34.24 -17.70 -27.77
C ASP A 36 33.43 -17.12 -28.96
N SER A 37 32.11 -17.38 -29.06
CA SER A 37 31.28 -16.85 -30.14
C SER A 37 31.06 -15.33 -29.98
N ASP A 38 31.50 -14.57 -30.99
CA ASP A 38 31.22 -13.14 -31.15
C ASP A 38 29.70 -12.89 -31.12
N PRO A 39 29.15 -12.10 -30.16
CA PRO A 39 27.71 -11.81 -30.06
C PRO A 39 27.11 -11.26 -31.36
N GLY A 40 27.91 -10.53 -32.15
CA GLY A 40 27.49 -10.03 -33.45
C GLY A 40 27.23 -11.13 -34.48
N ARG A 41 27.94 -12.27 -34.40
CA ARG A 41 27.70 -13.43 -35.27
C ARG A 41 26.45 -14.20 -34.86
N GLU A 42 26.20 -14.34 -33.56
CA GLU A 42 24.98 -14.98 -33.05
C GLU A 42 23.73 -14.19 -33.43
N LEU A 43 23.76 -12.87 -33.28
CA LEU A 43 22.66 -12.00 -33.68
C LEU A 43 22.32 -12.13 -35.16
N VAL A 44 23.33 -12.09 -36.05
CA VAL A 44 23.12 -12.22 -37.50
C VAL A 44 22.55 -13.60 -37.86
N ALA A 45 23.05 -14.67 -37.25
CA ALA A 45 22.52 -16.02 -37.47
C ALA A 45 21.07 -16.13 -37.01
N LEU A 46 20.73 -15.55 -35.85
CA LEU A 46 19.37 -15.54 -35.31
C LEU A 46 18.42 -14.72 -36.19
N GLN A 47 18.83 -13.54 -36.65
CA GLN A 47 18.05 -12.72 -37.58
C GLN A 47 17.78 -13.44 -38.90
N HIS A 48 18.77 -14.16 -39.43
CA HIS A 48 18.61 -14.97 -40.64
C HIS A 48 17.62 -16.12 -40.41
N TRP A 49 17.74 -16.84 -39.29
CA TRP A 49 16.84 -17.93 -38.96
C TRP A 49 15.39 -17.45 -38.79
N ILE A 50 15.16 -16.34 -38.08
CA ILE A 50 13.84 -15.70 -37.92
C ILE A 50 13.25 -15.38 -39.29
N TYR A 51 14.05 -14.80 -40.19
CA TYR A 51 13.62 -14.49 -41.55
C TYR A 51 13.25 -15.76 -42.35
N GLU A 52 14.03 -16.84 -42.23
CA GLU A 52 13.74 -18.12 -42.91
C GLU A 52 12.47 -18.81 -42.39
N GLN A 53 12.18 -18.68 -41.09
CA GLN A 53 10.91 -19.16 -40.51
C GLN A 53 9.72 -18.26 -40.86
N GLY A 54 9.98 -17.05 -41.37
CA GLY A 54 8.97 -16.05 -41.71
C GLY A 54 8.43 -15.27 -40.51
N TYR A 55 8.99 -15.46 -39.31
CA TYR A 55 8.47 -14.88 -38.08
C TYR A 55 8.42 -13.35 -38.10
N ASN A 56 7.41 -12.79 -37.43
CA ASN A 56 7.11 -11.36 -37.43
C ASN A 56 7.64 -10.63 -36.17
N TYR A 57 8.83 -10.98 -35.70
CA TYR A 57 9.52 -10.29 -34.60
C TYR A 57 10.98 -10.00 -34.93
N SER A 58 11.54 -8.99 -34.26
CA SER A 58 12.94 -8.63 -34.39
C SER A 58 13.71 -8.94 -33.12
N VAL A 59 15.02 -9.13 -33.29
CA VAL A 59 15.98 -9.39 -32.22
C VAL A 59 17.11 -8.37 -32.24
N ALA A 60 17.60 -8.02 -31.05
CA ALA A 60 18.71 -7.09 -30.85
C ALA A 60 19.50 -7.42 -29.59
N GLU A 61 20.75 -6.95 -29.53
CA GLU A 61 21.52 -6.97 -28.29
C GLU A 61 20.83 -6.14 -27.20
N ASN A 62 20.79 -6.70 -25.99
CA ASN A 62 20.25 -6.08 -24.79
C ASN A 62 21.03 -6.56 -23.55
N ALA A 63 20.66 -6.13 -22.33
CA ALA A 63 21.38 -6.52 -21.12
C ALA A 63 21.42 -8.05 -20.89
N ILE A 64 20.37 -8.78 -21.26
CA ILE A 64 20.26 -10.24 -21.10
C ILE A 64 21.20 -10.98 -22.04
N THR A 65 21.38 -10.47 -23.26
CA THR A 65 22.27 -11.08 -24.25
C THR A 65 23.75 -10.97 -23.88
N ARG A 66 24.10 -10.07 -22.94
CA ARG A 66 25.47 -9.88 -22.43
C ARG A 66 25.82 -10.80 -21.27
N LEU A 67 24.83 -11.51 -20.71
CA LEU A 67 25.04 -12.52 -19.68
C LEU A 67 25.62 -13.80 -20.29
N THR A 68 26.39 -14.55 -19.51
CA THR A 68 26.83 -15.89 -19.94
C THR A 68 25.63 -16.82 -20.14
N PRO A 69 25.78 -17.93 -20.88
CA PRO A 69 24.73 -18.93 -20.98
C PRO A 69 24.27 -19.45 -19.62
N GLU A 70 25.17 -19.64 -18.65
CA GLU A 70 24.78 -20.07 -17.29
C GLU A 70 23.97 -18.99 -16.56
N GLU A 71 24.41 -17.73 -16.60
CA GLU A 71 23.71 -16.60 -15.98
C GLU A 71 22.34 -16.34 -16.63
N ARG A 72 22.20 -16.58 -17.94
CA ARG A 72 20.92 -16.44 -18.63
C ARG A 72 19.95 -17.55 -18.24
N ALA A 73 20.46 -18.77 -18.02
CA ALA A 73 19.64 -19.90 -17.60
C ALA A 73 19.04 -19.72 -16.20
N THR A 74 19.67 -18.92 -15.31
CA THR A 74 19.12 -18.65 -13.97
C THR A 74 17.94 -17.68 -13.98
N LEU A 75 17.72 -16.93 -15.07
CA LEU A 75 16.58 -16.01 -15.20
C LEU A 75 15.23 -16.74 -15.25
N SER A 76 15.22 -17.96 -15.78
CA SER A 76 14.04 -18.82 -15.88
C SER A 76 13.81 -19.52 -14.53
N GLY A 77 13.04 -18.87 -13.66
CA GLY A 77 12.82 -19.28 -12.27
C GLY A 77 11.56 -20.10 -12.01
N TYR A 78 10.62 -20.22 -12.94
CA TYR A 78 9.42 -21.01 -12.67
C TYR A 78 9.75 -22.50 -12.63
N ARG A 79 9.13 -23.23 -11.70
CA ARG A 79 9.35 -24.67 -11.47
C ARG A 79 8.02 -25.41 -11.37
N GLN A 80 7.62 -26.18 -12.37
CA GLN A 80 6.38 -26.94 -12.29
C GLN A 80 6.40 -27.91 -11.09
N LEU A 81 5.26 -28.06 -10.40
CA LEU A 81 5.13 -29.03 -9.31
C LEU A 81 5.34 -30.45 -9.82
N GLU A 82 6.26 -31.18 -9.21
CA GLU A 82 6.54 -32.56 -9.57
C GLU A 82 5.50 -33.53 -9.01
N PRO A 83 5.12 -34.57 -9.77
CA PRO A 83 4.31 -35.67 -9.26
C PRO A 83 5.04 -36.43 -8.15
N PRO A 84 4.31 -37.14 -7.28
CA PRO A 84 4.91 -37.91 -6.20
C PRO A 84 5.86 -38.97 -6.75
N THR A 85 7.08 -39.04 -6.20
CA THR A 85 8.10 -40.03 -6.60
C THR A 85 7.80 -41.43 -6.04
N LYS A 86 6.93 -41.51 -5.03
CA LYS A 86 6.48 -42.74 -4.39
C LYS A 86 4.96 -42.90 -4.54
N PRO A 87 4.43 -44.13 -4.55
CA PRO A 87 2.99 -44.35 -4.55
C PRO A 87 2.30 -43.66 -3.36
N LEU A 88 1.17 -43.02 -3.63
CA LEU A 88 0.30 -42.45 -2.60
C LEU A 88 -0.70 -43.51 -2.09
N PRO A 89 -1.10 -43.46 -0.81
CA PRO A 89 -2.16 -44.33 -0.31
C PRO A 89 -3.49 -44.06 -1.00
N GLU A 90 -4.41 -45.02 -0.94
CA GLU A 90 -5.69 -44.97 -1.66
C GLU A 90 -6.49 -43.69 -1.38
N HIS A 91 -6.38 -43.11 -0.18
CA HIS A 91 -7.09 -41.92 0.24
C HIS A 91 -6.38 -40.58 -0.06
N ILE A 92 -5.16 -40.55 -0.62
CA ILE A 92 -4.42 -39.31 -0.95
C ILE A 92 -4.18 -39.22 -2.45
N ARG A 93 -4.38 -38.04 -3.05
CA ARG A 93 -4.10 -37.78 -4.46
C ARG A 93 -3.29 -36.50 -4.63
N PHE A 94 -2.46 -36.48 -5.68
CA PHE A 94 -1.83 -35.28 -6.20
C PHE A 94 -2.61 -34.87 -7.45
N ARG A 95 -3.09 -33.63 -7.50
CA ARG A 95 -3.75 -33.04 -8.67
C ARG A 95 -2.83 -31.99 -9.27
N PRO A 96 -2.07 -32.33 -10.33
CA PRO A 96 -1.34 -31.32 -11.07
C PRO A 96 -2.30 -30.35 -11.76
N ALA A 97 -1.80 -29.20 -12.21
CA ALA A 97 -2.58 -28.22 -12.98
C ALA A 97 -3.36 -28.88 -14.14
N GLU A 98 -2.75 -29.87 -14.76
CA GLU A 98 -3.24 -30.64 -15.91
C GLU A 98 -4.49 -31.49 -15.64
N GLU A 99 -4.71 -31.87 -14.38
CA GLU A 99 -5.84 -32.70 -13.95
C GLU A 99 -6.94 -31.86 -13.26
N ARG A 100 -6.78 -30.54 -13.20
CA ARG A 100 -7.82 -29.65 -12.68
C ARG A 100 -9.01 -29.65 -13.64
N GLY A 101 -10.19 -29.97 -13.13
CA GLY A 101 -11.40 -30.18 -13.94
C GLY A 101 -11.81 -28.90 -14.67
N ARG A 102 -12.44 -29.06 -15.85
CA ARG A 102 -12.97 -27.94 -16.64
C ARG A 102 -13.98 -27.12 -15.83
N THR A 103 -13.73 -25.83 -15.74
CA THR A 103 -14.65 -24.79 -15.30
C THR A 103 -15.80 -24.71 -16.31
N GLU A 104 -16.92 -25.37 -16.02
CA GLU A 104 -18.14 -25.26 -16.84
C GLU A 104 -18.81 -23.87 -16.75
N LEU A 105 -18.31 -22.96 -15.90
CA LEU A 105 -18.92 -21.65 -15.64
C LEU A 105 -18.87 -20.63 -16.78
N LEU A 106 -18.27 -20.92 -17.93
CA LEU A 106 -18.21 -19.97 -19.03
C LEU A 106 -18.72 -20.52 -20.38
N ALA A 107 -19.30 -21.72 -20.39
CA ALA A 107 -19.80 -22.34 -21.62
C ALA A 107 -21.21 -21.88 -22.06
N ASP A 108 -22.00 -21.24 -21.18
CA ASP A 108 -23.43 -20.96 -21.45
C ASP A 108 -23.92 -19.53 -21.15
N SER A 109 -23.05 -18.57 -20.81
CA SER A 109 -23.43 -17.15 -20.88
C SER A 109 -23.43 -16.71 -22.35
N PRO A 110 -24.49 -16.09 -22.89
CA PRO A 110 -24.44 -15.54 -24.23
C PRO A 110 -23.32 -14.51 -24.26
N LEU A 111 -22.26 -14.81 -25.00
CA LEU A 111 -21.06 -14.01 -25.23
C LEU A 111 -21.40 -12.51 -25.14
N GLU A 112 -21.13 -11.88 -23.99
CA GLU A 112 -20.73 -10.49 -24.05
C GLU A 112 -19.48 -10.50 -24.93
N GLN A 113 -19.58 -9.87 -26.09
CA GLN A 113 -18.53 -9.93 -27.09
C GLN A 113 -17.31 -9.24 -26.50
N LEU A 114 -16.34 -10.03 -26.01
CA LEU A 114 -15.09 -9.52 -25.44
C LEU A 114 -14.45 -8.54 -26.43
N PRO A 115 -13.82 -7.45 -25.95
CA PRO A 115 -13.23 -6.48 -26.85
C PRO A 115 -12.13 -7.12 -27.70
N VAL A 116 -12.02 -6.67 -28.95
CA VAL A 116 -11.00 -7.15 -29.91
C VAL A 116 -9.58 -6.88 -29.40
N SER A 117 -9.40 -5.84 -28.60
CA SER A 117 -8.14 -5.52 -27.95
C SER A 117 -8.35 -4.90 -26.58
N TYR A 118 -7.43 -5.15 -25.66
CA TYR A 118 -7.39 -4.55 -24.33
C TYR A 118 -5.93 -4.28 -23.96
N ASP A 119 -5.67 -3.12 -23.37
CA ASP A 119 -4.33 -2.70 -22.95
C ASP A 119 -4.42 -2.03 -21.57
N ALA A 120 -4.15 -2.81 -20.52
CA ALA A 120 -4.19 -2.30 -19.14
C ALA A 120 -3.11 -1.24 -18.87
N MET A 121 -1.98 -1.29 -19.58
CA MET A 121 -0.91 -0.29 -19.42
C MET A 121 -1.37 1.07 -19.93
N ALA A 122 -2.03 1.10 -21.10
CA ALA A 122 -2.62 2.33 -21.65
C ALA A 122 -3.72 2.92 -20.75
N LEU A 123 -4.41 2.08 -19.98
CA LEU A 123 -5.41 2.48 -18.99
C LEU A 123 -4.80 2.92 -17.65
N GLY A 124 -3.48 2.78 -17.46
CA GLY A 124 -2.80 3.13 -16.21
C GLY A 124 -2.98 2.10 -15.09
N HIS A 125 -3.30 0.85 -15.43
CA HIS A 125 -3.56 -0.24 -14.47
C HIS A 125 -2.38 -1.21 -14.31
N VAL A 126 -1.18 -0.84 -14.76
CA VAL A 126 0.02 -1.67 -14.63
C VAL A 126 1.16 -0.79 -14.12
N THR A 127 1.98 -1.31 -13.20
CA THR A 127 3.15 -0.60 -12.68
C THR A 127 4.35 -0.70 -13.63
N PRO A 128 5.38 0.16 -13.51
CA PRO A 128 6.59 0.07 -14.33
C PRO A 128 7.30 -1.30 -14.29
N VAL A 129 8.06 -1.62 -15.33
CA VAL A 129 8.90 -2.84 -15.40
C VAL A 129 10.03 -2.79 -14.38
N ARG A 130 10.21 -3.89 -13.64
CA ARG A 130 11.31 -4.13 -12.69
C ARG A 130 12.37 -5.08 -13.29
N ASN A 131 13.42 -5.37 -12.53
CA ASN A 131 14.55 -6.19 -12.99
C ASN A 131 14.99 -7.20 -11.91
N GLN A 132 14.78 -8.49 -12.19
CA GLN A 132 15.14 -9.62 -11.31
C GLN A 132 16.65 -9.90 -11.24
N GLY A 133 17.48 -9.22 -12.04
CA GLY A 133 18.92 -9.51 -12.11
C GLY A 133 19.19 -10.98 -12.47
N GLY A 134 20.27 -11.57 -11.95
CA GLY A 134 20.64 -12.98 -12.22
C GLY A 134 19.90 -14.04 -11.39
N CYS A 135 18.79 -13.68 -10.73
CA CYS A 135 18.07 -14.54 -9.79
C CYS A 135 16.81 -15.13 -10.43
N GLY A 136 16.54 -16.43 -10.22
CA GLY A 136 15.35 -17.13 -10.71
C GLY A 136 14.07 -16.79 -9.95
N SER A 137 13.73 -15.51 -9.87
CA SER A 137 12.64 -14.97 -9.07
C SER A 137 11.47 -14.43 -9.90
N CYS A 138 11.40 -14.75 -11.19
CA CYS A 138 10.31 -14.34 -12.09
C CYS A 138 8.91 -14.67 -11.54
N TRP A 139 8.78 -15.78 -10.81
CA TRP A 139 7.54 -16.21 -10.16
C TRP A 139 7.06 -15.22 -9.08
N ILE A 140 8.00 -14.53 -8.42
CA ILE A 140 7.71 -13.46 -7.45
C ILE A 140 7.32 -12.18 -8.17
N PHE A 141 8.10 -11.76 -9.17
CA PHE A 141 7.83 -10.52 -9.91
C PHE A 141 6.48 -10.57 -10.63
N ALA A 142 6.13 -11.70 -11.24
CA ALA A 142 4.85 -11.85 -11.92
C ALA A 142 3.67 -11.76 -10.94
N ALA A 143 3.78 -12.41 -9.77
CA ALA A 143 2.71 -12.36 -8.75
C ALA A 143 2.62 -10.98 -8.09
N THR A 144 3.75 -10.34 -7.85
CA THR A 144 3.80 -8.98 -7.30
C THR A 144 3.15 -8.00 -8.26
N ALA A 145 3.48 -8.08 -9.55
CA ALA A 145 2.87 -7.24 -10.57
C ALA A 145 1.37 -7.51 -10.78
N ASP A 146 0.89 -8.74 -10.55
CA ASP A 146 -0.54 -9.11 -10.54
C ASP A 146 -1.26 -8.35 -9.42
N LEU A 147 -0.78 -8.48 -8.17
CA LEU A 147 -1.37 -7.79 -7.01
C LEU A 147 -1.31 -6.26 -7.13
N GLU A 148 -0.19 -5.69 -7.57
CA GLU A 148 -0.06 -4.25 -7.81
C GLU A 148 -1.06 -3.76 -8.84
N SER A 149 -1.30 -4.54 -9.90
CA SER A 149 -2.20 -4.15 -10.98
C SER A 149 -3.67 -4.19 -10.54
N ASP A 150 -4.07 -5.19 -9.74
CA ASP A 150 -5.42 -5.26 -9.18
C ASP A 150 -5.70 -4.05 -8.26
N ILE A 151 -4.78 -3.73 -7.35
CA ILE A 151 -4.89 -2.57 -6.45
C ILE A 151 -4.91 -1.25 -7.24
N LEU A 152 -4.02 -1.10 -8.22
CA LEU A 152 -3.95 0.10 -9.04
C LEU A 152 -5.23 0.30 -9.86
N ARG A 153 -5.82 -0.78 -10.39
CA ARG A 153 -7.09 -0.75 -11.13
C ARG A 153 -8.27 -0.38 -10.24
N ASN A 154 -8.36 -0.94 -9.03
CA ASN A 154 -9.54 -0.80 -8.19
C ASN A 154 -9.51 0.45 -7.30
N GLU A 155 -8.33 0.87 -6.82
CA GLU A 155 -8.17 2.02 -5.92
C GLU A 155 -7.51 3.24 -6.59
N GLY A 156 -6.85 3.06 -7.74
CA GLY A 156 -5.96 4.10 -8.29
C GLY A 156 -4.68 4.31 -7.45
N LEU A 157 -4.39 3.39 -6.53
CA LEU A 157 -3.24 3.46 -5.63
C LEU A 157 -2.03 2.74 -6.26
N THR A 158 -0.92 3.46 -6.43
CA THR A 158 0.34 2.87 -6.86
C THR A 158 1.12 2.37 -5.65
N LEU A 159 1.14 1.05 -5.45
CA LEU A 159 2.02 0.39 -4.49
C LEU A 159 3.22 -0.23 -5.22
N ASP A 160 4.36 -0.22 -4.56
CA ASP A 160 5.62 -0.83 -5.01
C ASP A 160 6.01 -1.88 -3.97
N PHE A 161 5.60 -3.12 -4.20
CA PHE A 161 5.83 -4.21 -3.26
C PHE A 161 7.24 -4.76 -3.38
N SER A 162 7.75 -5.30 -2.28
CA SER A 162 9.10 -5.86 -2.20
C SER A 162 9.12 -7.31 -2.67
N GLU A 163 9.65 -7.58 -3.87
CA GLU A 163 9.87 -8.97 -4.30
C GLU A 163 10.90 -9.70 -3.43
N GLN A 164 11.84 -8.95 -2.85
CA GLN A 164 12.86 -9.53 -1.98
C GLN A 164 12.26 -10.04 -0.68
N GLU A 165 11.24 -9.37 -0.16
CA GLU A 165 10.60 -9.72 1.10
C GLU A 165 9.72 -10.96 0.89
N VAL A 166 8.94 -10.99 -0.20
CA VAL A 166 8.24 -12.22 -0.64
C VAL A 166 9.22 -13.39 -0.79
N GLY A 167 10.42 -13.14 -1.33
CA GLY A 167 11.48 -14.14 -1.50
C GLY A 167 12.14 -14.63 -0.21
N ASP A 168 12.50 -13.75 0.71
CA ASP A 168 13.22 -14.12 1.94
C ASP A 168 12.29 -14.54 3.08
N CYS A 169 11.08 -13.97 3.15
CA CYS A 169 10.12 -14.17 4.24
C CYS A 169 9.10 -15.28 3.97
N ASN A 170 8.98 -15.78 2.74
CA ASN A 170 8.21 -17.01 2.50
C ASN A 170 8.76 -18.17 3.34
N ILE A 171 7.85 -19.03 3.77
CA ILE A 171 8.13 -20.05 4.78
C ILE A 171 9.23 -21.04 4.33
N TRP A 172 9.33 -21.34 3.04
CA TRP A 172 10.38 -22.19 2.50
C TRP A 172 11.77 -21.59 2.67
N SER A 173 11.88 -20.26 2.59
CA SER A 173 13.15 -19.54 2.72
C SER A 173 13.46 -19.21 4.18
N SER A 174 12.49 -18.62 4.90
CA SER A 174 12.67 -18.16 6.28
C SER A 174 12.81 -19.30 7.30
N VAL A 175 12.10 -20.42 7.08
CA VAL A 175 12.18 -21.61 7.96
C VAL A 175 12.98 -22.72 7.29
N GLY A 176 12.68 -23.06 6.04
CA GLY A 176 13.34 -24.16 5.33
C GLY A 176 14.77 -23.85 4.88
N GLY A 177 15.16 -22.57 4.84
CA GLY A 177 16.45 -22.14 4.29
C GLY A 177 16.58 -22.38 2.78
N TYR A 178 15.46 -22.47 2.07
CA TYR A 178 15.44 -22.56 0.61
C TYR A 178 15.94 -21.25 0.00
N ASP A 179 16.66 -21.38 -1.11
CA ASP A 179 17.15 -20.23 -1.88
C ASP A 179 16.11 -19.90 -2.95
N PHE A 180 15.37 -18.81 -2.76
CA PHE A 180 14.29 -18.40 -3.67
C PHE A 180 14.78 -18.11 -5.10
N CYS A 181 16.09 -17.85 -5.30
CA CYS A 181 16.67 -17.68 -6.62
C CYS A 181 16.80 -18.99 -7.40
N LYS A 182 16.60 -20.15 -6.75
CA LYS A 182 16.54 -21.45 -7.44
C LYS A 182 15.21 -21.71 -8.12
N GLY A 183 14.22 -20.84 -7.90
CA GLY A 183 12.92 -20.89 -8.55
C GLY A 183 11.76 -21.15 -7.60
N GLY A 184 10.53 -21.04 -8.12
CA GLY A 184 9.29 -21.16 -7.36
C GLY A 184 8.05 -21.24 -8.27
N ILE A 185 6.87 -21.16 -7.65
CA ILE A 185 5.55 -21.25 -8.32
C ILE A 185 4.55 -20.23 -7.78
N GLY A 186 3.49 -19.97 -8.54
CA GLY A 186 2.39 -19.08 -8.13
C GLY A 186 1.72 -19.48 -6.81
N LEU A 187 1.63 -20.78 -6.48
CA LEU A 187 1.09 -21.24 -5.20
C LEU A 187 1.95 -20.81 -3.99
N MET A 188 3.27 -20.72 -4.16
CA MET A 188 4.16 -20.27 -3.09
C MET A 188 3.96 -18.79 -2.81
N THR A 189 3.80 -17.96 -3.84
CA THR A 189 3.44 -16.54 -3.68
C THR A 189 2.03 -16.38 -3.13
N ALA A 190 1.05 -17.14 -3.60
CA ALA A 190 -0.31 -17.10 -3.07
C ALA A 190 -0.33 -17.45 -1.58
N ASN A 191 0.38 -18.49 -1.15
CA ASN A 191 0.51 -18.83 0.26
C ASN A 191 1.18 -17.71 1.07
N TYR A 192 2.22 -17.08 0.51
CA TYR A 192 2.89 -15.96 1.16
C TYR A 192 1.94 -14.77 1.36
N PHE A 193 1.31 -14.27 0.29
CA PHE A 193 0.45 -13.09 0.35
C PHE A 193 -0.84 -13.30 1.16
N THR A 194 -1.39 -14.52 1.17
CA THR A 194 -2.59 -14.84 1.97
C THR A 194 -2.29 -14.98 3.46
N ARG A 195 -1.02 -15.28 3.83
CA ARG A 195 -0.59 -15.43 5.23
C ARG A 195 0.03 -14.18 5.83
N GLN A 196 0.92 -13.51 5.11
CA GLN A 196 1.68 -12.36 5.60
C GLN A 196 1.25 -11.05 4.94
N GLY A 197 0.92 -11.09 3.65
CA GLY A 197 0.68 -9.89 2.85
C GLY A 197 1.98 -9.29 2.29
N GLY A 198 1.88 -8.23 1.48
CA GLY A 198 3.03 -7.62 0.83
C GLY A 198 3.57 -6.39 1.58
N ALA A 199 4.89 -6.30 1.74
CA ALA A 199 5.58 -5.12 2.25
C ALA A 199 6.08 -4.19 1.12
N ALA A 200 6.40 -2.93 1.45
CA ALA A 200 6.97 -1.97 0.50
C ALA A 200 8.41 -2.34 0.08
N GLU A 201 8.75 -2.14 -1.20
CA GLU A 201 10.12 -2.28 -1.75
C GLU A 201 11.15 -1.45 -0.97
N THR A 202 10.75 -0.27 -0.48
CA THR A 202 11.63 0.58 0.34
C THR A 202 11.99 -0.03 1.70
N CYS A 203 11.20 -0.98 2.22
CA CYS A 203 11.51 -1.68 3.46
C CYS A 203 12.60 -2.73 3.24
N HIS A 204 12.52 -3.52 2.17
CA HIS A 204 13.47 -4.59 1.93
C HIS A 204 13.87 -4.65 0.45
N PRO A 205 14.75 -3.73 0.00
CA PRO A 205 15.01 -3.56 -1.43
C PRO A 205 15.60 -4.80 -2.11
N TYR A 206 15.23 -5.00 -3.36
CA TYR A 206 15.66 -6.13 -4.18
C TYR A 206 17.15 -6.10 -4.54
N VAL A 207 17.82 -7.22 -4.29
CA VAL A 207 19.28 -7.37 -4.51
C VAL A 207 19.67 -8.64 -5.28
N ALA A 208 18.70 -9.34 -5.88
CA ALA A 208 18.92 -10.53 -6.72
C ALA A 208 19.74 -11.65 -6.03
N ALA A 209 19.61 -11.78 -4.71
CA ALA A 209 20.26 -12.79 -3.89
C ALA A 209 19.50 -12.96 -2.56
N THR A 210 19.63 -14.11 -1.92
CA THR A 210 19.02 -14.34 -0.60
C THR A 210 19.58 -13.41 0.47
N ARG A 211 18.70 -12.95 1.36
CA ARG A 211 19.02 -12.19 2.56
C ARG A 211 18.26 -12.78 3.75
N THR A 212 18.47 -12.17 4.91
CA THR A 212 17.64 -12.49 6.07
C THR A 212 16.31 -11.76 5.91
N CYS A 213 15.21 -12.48 6.14
CA CYS A 213 13.88 -11.88 6.22
C CYS A 213 13.88 -10.68 7.19
N ARG A 214 13.21 -9.60 6.79
CA ARG A 214 13.12 -8.37 7.56
C ARG A 214 11.70 -8.18 8.06
N ASP A 215 11.59 -7.72 9.30
CA ASP A 215 10.32 -7.27 9.86
C ASP A 215 9.91 -5.95 9.17
N CYS A 216 8.88 -6.03 8.34
CA CYS A 216 8.38 -4.95 7.51
C CYS A 216 6.90 -4.72 7.76
N THR A 217 6.48 -3.45 7.74
CA THR A 217 5.06 -3.11 7.75
C THR A 217 4.40 -3.62 6.48
N ILE A 218 3.35 -4.42 6.67
CA ILE A 218 2.55 -4.97 5.58
C ILE A 218 1.60 -3.88 5.06
N LEU A 219 1.57 -3.70 3.74
CA LEU A 219 0.71 -2.72 3.07
C LEU A 219 -0.67 -3.30 2.76
N ARG A 220 -0.72 -4.54 2.29
CA ARG A 220 -1.95 -5.27 1.91
C ARG A 220 -1.78 -6.76 2.13
N THR A 221 -2.86 -7.42 2.52
CA THR A 221 -2.99 -8.88 2.56
C THR A 221 -3.83 -9.35 1.38
N VAL A 222 -3.76 -10.65 1.06
CA VAL A 222 -4.64 -11.24 0.04
C VAL A 222 -5.73 -12.06 0.70
N ASP A 223 -6.98 -11.78 0.32
CA ASP A 223 -8.15 -12.53 0.79
C ASP A 223 -8.54 -13.62 -0.21
N ASN A 224 -8.43 -13.33 -1.51
CA ASN A 224 -8.87 -14.24 -2.55
C ASN A 224 -7.85 -14.35 -3.69
N TRP A 225 -7.51 -15.59 -4.04
CA TRP A 225 -6.65 -15.93 -5.18
C TRP A 225 -7.28 -17.09 -5.97
N ARG A 226 -7.20 -17.06 -7.30
CA ARG A 226 -7.81 -18.06 -8.18
C ARG A 226 -6.82 -18.59 -9.20
N THR A 227 -6.94 -19.87 -9.54
CA THR A 227 -6.35 -20.39 -10.78
C THR A 227 -7.36 -20.19 -11.91
N ILE A 228 -6.90 -19.64 -13.03
CA ILE A 228 -7.77 -19.26 -14.15
C ILE A 228 -7.85 -20.35 -15.21
N THR A 229 -6.73 -21.02 -15.49
CA THR A 229 -6.67 -21.99 -16.59
C THR A 229 -6.78 -23.43 -16.11
N ASP A 230 -7.53 -24.20 -16.90
CA ASP A 230 -7.79 -25.64 -16.75
C ASP A 230 -7.60 -26.39 -18.08
N SER A 231 -7.03 -25.70 -19.07
CA SER A 231 -6.82 -26.16 -20.45
C SER A 231 -5.53 -25.54 -21.00
N TYR A 232 -5.23 -25.75 -22.29
CA TYR A 232 -3.93 -25.38 -22.87
C TYR A 232 -4.06 -24.63 -24.19
N GLY A 233 -3.04 -23.82 -24.50
CA GLY A 233 -2.89 -23.23 -25.83
C GLY A 233 -4.00 -22.22 -26.15
N GLU A 234 -4.76 -22.44 -27.23
CA GLU A 234 -5.81 -21.47 -27.64
C GLU A 234 -7.14 -21.67 -26.91
N THR A 235 -7.39 -22.83 -26.27
CA THR A 235 -8.69 -23.09 -25.62
C THR A 235 -8.90 -22.23 -24.37
N GLN A 236 -7.82 -21.73 -23.76
CA GLN A 236 -7.81 -20.89 -22.58
C GLN A 236 -7.96 -19.38 -22.88
N ILE A 237 -7.91 -18.96 -24.15
CA ILE A 237 -7.92 -17.52 -24.51
C ILE A 237 -9.11 -16.79 -23.91
N TYR A 238 -10.31 -17.38 -24.01
CA TYR A 238 -11.50 -16.77 -23.47
C TYR A 238 -11.43 -16.59 -21.94
N GLN A 239 -11.01 -17.64 -21.21
CA GLN A 239 -10.91 -17.63 -19.75
C GLN A 239 -9.91 -16.56 -19.27
N ILE A 240 -8.73 -16.49 -19.90
CA ILE A 240 -7.69 -15.49 -19.56
C ILE A 240 -8.20 -14.07 -19.84
N LYS A 241 -8.80 -13.81 -21.00
CA LYS A 241 -9.37 -12.47 -21.30
C LYS A 241 -10.45 -12.08 -20.31
N ASN A 242 -11.35 -13.01 -19.98
CA ASN A 242 -12.41 -12.77 -19.03
C ASN A 242 -11.84 -12.45 -17.64
N ALA A 243 -10.85 -13.23 -17.18
CA ALA A 243 -10.16 -12.96 -15.93
C ALA A 243 -9.50 -11.58 -15.92
N ILE A 244 -8.85 -11.17 -17.01
CA ILE A 244 -8.25 -9.83 -17.12
C ILE A 244 -9.28 -8.71 -16.97
N LEU A 245 -10.49 -8.88 -17.53
CA LEU A 245 -11.55 -7.89 -17.39
C LEU A 245 -12.15 -7.86 -15.99
N GLN A 246 -12.26 -9.02 -15.33
CA GLN A 246 -12.87 -9.15 -14.01
C GLN A 246 -11.91 -8.75 -12.88
N TYR A 247 -10.70 -9.28 -12.91
CA TYR A 247 -9.70 -9.21 -11.83
C TYR A 247 -8.50 -8.33 -12.16
N GLY A 248 -8.35 -7.88 -13.41
CA GLY A 248 -7.17 -7.15 -13.85
C GLY A 248 -6.07 -8.07 -14.38
N PRO A 249 -4.90 -7.52 -14.73
CA PRO A 249 -3.76 -8.28 -15.26
C PRO A 249 -3.43 -9.53 -14.44
N VAL A 250 -3.13 -10.64 -15.11
CA VAL A 250 -3.02 -11.97 -14.49
C VAL A 250 -1.60 -12.53 -14.53
N PHE A 251 -1.18 -13.20 -13.46
CA PHE A 251 0.02 -14.03 -13.45
C PHE A 251 -0.11 -15.13 -14.50
N ALA A 252 0.93 -15.34 -15.31
CA ALA A 252 0.98 -16.44 -16.27
C ALA A 252 2.39 -17.02 -16.41
N THR A 253 2.45 -18.29 -16.80
CA THR A 253 3.71 -18.96 -17.12
C THR A 253 3.92 -19.07 -18.63
N MET A 254 5.18 -19.19 -19.05
CA MET A 254 5.56 -19.46 -20.43
C MET A 254 6.93 -20.15 -20.53
N TYR A 255 7.24 -20.69 -21.69
CA TYR A 255 8.58 -21.13 -22.05
C TYR A 255 9.41 -19.96 -22.59
N SER A 256 10.50 -19.67 -21.89
CA SER A 256 11.46 -18.60 -22.22
C SER A 256 12.79 -19.12 -22.77
N GLY A 257 12.99 -20.44 -22.82
CA GLY A 257 14.26 -21.06 -23.24
C GLY A 257 14.54 -21.00 -24.74
N GLY A 258 13.58 -20.54 -25.55
CA GLY A 258 13.78 -20.30 -26.98
C GLY A 258 14.81 -19.19 -27.19
N THR A 259 15.79 -19.44 -28.06
CA THR A 259 16.88 -18.48 -28.33
C THR A 259 16.37 -17.10 -28.75
N GLY A 260 15.25 -17.02 -29.48
CA GLY A 260 14.63 -15.75 -29.88
C GLY A 260 14.15 -14.90 -28.70
N PHE A 261 13.71 -15.51 -27.58
CA PHE A 261 13.09 -14.77 -26.48
C PHE A 261 14.08 -13.87 -25.76
N GLY A 262 15.27 -14.38 -25.39
CA GLY A 262 16.30 -13.58 -24.71
C GLY A 262 16.80 -12.39 -25.53
N TRP A 263 16.66 -12.45 -26.86
CA TRP A 263 17.07 -11.40 -27.79
C TRP A 263 15.91 -10.53 -28.27
N TYR A 264 14.68 -10.78 -27.81
CA TYR A 264 13.49 -10.09 -28.29
C TYR A 264 13.63 -8.57 -28.19
N ASN A 265 13.24 -7.88 -29.27
CA ASN A 265 13.33 -6.44 -29.39
C ASN A 265 12.00 -5.79 -29.79
N SER A 266 11.27 -6.36 -30.76
CA SER A 266 9.96 -5.85 -31.21
C SER A 266 9.15 -6.89 -31.99
N GLY A 267 7.88 -6.61 -32.29
CA GLY A 267 7.00 -7.48 -33.09
C GLY A 267 6.29 -8.55 -32.27
N VAL A 268 5.68 -9.55 -32.93
CA VAL A 268 4.92 -10.63 -32.26
C VAL A 268 5.82 -11.85 -32.11
N TYR A 269 6.22 -12.16 -30.88
CA TYR A 269 7.06 -13.30 -30.56
C TYR A 269 6.32 -14.62 -30.77
N GLU A 270 7.00 -15.58 -31.37
CA GLU A 270 6.48 -16.91 -31.71
C GLU A 270 7.49 -18.00 -31.34
N TYR A 271 7.01 -19.04 -30.66
CA TYR A 271 7.70 -20.29 -30.36
C TYR A 271 6.70 -21.44 -30.33
N TRP A 272 6.90 -22.43 -31.19
CA TRP A 272 5.99 -23.58 -31.37
C TRP A 272 6.67 -24.92 -31.07
N GLY A 273 7.76 -24.88 -30.30
CA GLY A 273 8.52 -26.06 -29.89
C GLY A 273 7.97 -26.73 -28.64
N PRO A 274 8.54 -27.88 -28.22
CA PRO A 274 8.03 -28.70 -27.13
C PRO A 274 8.45 -28.23 -25.72
N GLY A 275 9.16 -27.10 -25.59
CA GLY A 275 9.70 -26.61 -24.33
C GLY A 275 8.62 -26.33 -23.30
N GLN A 276 8.79 -26.85 -22.08
CA GLN A 276 7.81 -26.68 -20.99
C GLN A 276 7.95 -25.33 -20.28
N PRO A 277 6.87 -24.74 -19.75
CA PRO A 277 6.94 -23.46 -19.04
C PRO A 277 8.05 -23.43 -17.97
N ASN A 278 8.89 -22.40 -18.02
CA ASN A 278 10.05 -22.24 -17.13
C ASN A 278 10.23 -20.79 -16.65
N HIS A 279 9.36 -19.88 -17.08
CA HIS A 279 9.37 -18.47 -16.73
C HIS A 279 7.97 -17.99 -16.42
N ALA A 280 7.86 -16.94 -15.61
CA ALA A 280 6.59 -16.32 -15.26
C ALA A 280 6.59 -14.84 -15.65
N VAL A 281 5.46 -14.38 -16.15
CA VAL A 281 5.22 -13.02 -16.64
C VAL A 281 3.81 -12.58 -16.24
N LEU A 282 3.51 -11.30 -16.40
CA LEU A 282 2.15 -10.79 -16.25
C LEU A 282 1.51 -10.66 -17.64
N ILE A 283 0.34 -11.26 -17.87
CA ILE A 283 -0.50 -10.95 -19.04
C ILE A 283 -1.41 -9.78 -18.66
N PHE A 284 -1.28 -8.66 -19.36
CA PHE A 284 -2.02 -7.43 -19.03
C PHE A 284 -2.92 -6.93 -20.17
N GLY A 285 -3.02 -7.69 -21.26
CA GLY A 285 -3.83 -7.29 -22.40
C GLY A 285 -3.72 -8.24 -23.58
N TRP A 286 -4.42 -7.90 -24.65
CA TRP A 286 -4.41 -8.66 -25.90
C TRP A 286 -4.80 -7.80 -27.10
N ASN A 287 -4.58 -8.33 -28.30
CA ASN A 287 -5.12 -7.80 -29.54
C ASN A 287 -5.33 -8.92 -30.56
N ASP A 288 -6.59 -9.19 -30.90
CA ASP A 288 -7.02 -10.28 -31.77
C ASP A 288 -6.64 -10.08 -33.24
N ALA A 289 -6.34 -8.82 -33.63
CA ALA A 289 -6.06 -8.45 -35.01
C ALA A 289 -4.57 -8.43 -35.35
N LEU A 290 -3.67 -8.68 -34.39
CA LEU A 290 -2.22 -8.65 -34.64
C LEU A 290 -1.77 -9.85 -35.47
N PRO A 291 -1.20 -9.64 -36.67
CA PRO A 291 -0.79 -10.73 -37.54
C PRO A 291 0.55 -11.34 -37.11
N HIS A 292 0.64 -12.66 -37.20
CA HIS A 292 1.86 -13.44 -37.02
C HIS A 292 1.84 -14.64 -37.99
N THR A 293 2.90 -15.47 -38.05
CA THR A 293 2.98 -16.48 -39.11
C THR A 293 1.95 -17.60 -39.00
N HIS A 294 1.37 -17.78 -37.81
CA HIS A 294 0.40 -18.84 -37.51
C HIS A 294 -1.04 -18.33 -37.40
N GLY A 295 -1.31 -17.05 -37.70
CA GLY A 295 -2.66 -16.50 -37.64
C GLY A 295 -2.69 -15.05 -37.19
N THR A 296 -3.69 -14.72 -36.39
CA THR A 296 -3.86 -13.40 -35.77
C THR A 296 -4.17 -13.57 -34.30
N GLY A 297 -3.72 -12.63 -33.49
CA GLY A 297 -3.99 -12.60 -32.06
C GLY A 297 -2.72 -12.75 -31.24
N ALA A 298 -2.54 -11.83 -30.30
CA ALA A 298 -1.41 -11.86 -29.40
C ALA A 298 -1.76 -11.31 -28.01
N TRP A 299 -1.08 -11.85 -27.01
CA TRP A 299 -1.06 -11.37 -25.63
C TRP A 299 -0.06 -10.23 -25.47
N LEU A 300 -0.40 -9.24 -24.64
CA LEU A 300 0.54 -8.28 -24.06
C LEU A 300 1.10 -8.84 -22.77
N ILE A 301 2.43 -8.97 -22.70
CA ILE A 301 3.11 -9.44 -21.49
C ILE A 301 4.07 -8.39 -20.92
N LYS A 302 4.14 -8.29 -19.59
CA LYS A 302 5.15 -7.53 -18.84
C LYS A 302 6.17 -8.53 -18.28
N ASN A 303 7.43 -8.33 -18.61
CA ASN A 303 8.54 -9.17 -18.16
C ASN A 303 9.29 -8.52 -16.98
N SER A 304 10.17 -9.27 -16.33
CA SER A 304 10.97 -8.86 -15.15
C SER A 304 12.46 -8.72 -15.45
N TRP A 305 12.83 -8.48 -16.72
CA TRP A 305 14.21 -8.42 -17.21
C TRP A 305 14.73 -7.00 -17.46
N GLY A 306 14.04 -6.00 -16.89
CA GLY A 306 14.33 -4.59 -17.12
C GLY A 306 13.94 -4.10 -18.51
N THR A 307 14.04 -2.79 -18.72
CA THR A 307 13.53 -2.10 -19.92
C THR A 307 14.41 -2.22 -21.15
N SER A 308 15.63 -2.77 -21.02
CA SER A 308 16.51 -3.00 -22.17
C SER A 308 16.06 -4.18 -23.03
N TRP A 309 15.39 -5.17 -22.42
CA TRP A 309 14.76 -6.28 -23.13
C TRP A 309 13.43 -5.79 -23.73
N GLY A 310 13.15 -6.12 -25.00
CA GLY A 310 11.94 -5.61 -25.67
C GLY A 310 11.89 -4.07 -25.75
N ALA A 311 13.04 -3.40 -25.84
CA ALA A 311 13.14 -1.93 -25.81
C ALA A 311 12.31 -1.22 -26.90
N HIS A 312 12.01 -1.92 -27.99
CA HIS A 312 11.17 -1.46 -29.10
C HIS A 312 9.88 -2.29 -29.25
N GLY A 313 9.47 -2.98 -28.19
CA GLY A 313 8.19 -3.68 -28.09
C GLY A 313 7.01 -2.72 -27.92
N PRO A 314 5.83 -3.22 -27.51
CA PRO A 314 4.68 -2.35 -27.20
C PRO A 314 5.03 -1.29 -26.14
N TYR A 315 5.79 -1.71 -25.12
CA TYR A 315 6.39 -0.87 -24.09
C TYR A 315 7.78 -1.44 -23.77
N PRO A 316 8.76 -0.63 -23.34
CA PRO A 316 10.07 -1.15 -22.92
C PRO A 316 9.93 -2.18 -21.79
N GLY A 317 10.49 -3.38 -21.97
CA GLY A 317 10.33 -4.50 -21.03
C GLY A 317 9.06 -5.34 -21.23
N CYS A 318 8.26 -5.04 -22.25
CA CYS A 318 7.03 -5.75 -22.60
C CYS A 318 7.11 -6.34 -24.01
N ALA A 319 6.29 -7.35 -24.29
CA ALA A 319 6.25 -8.02 -25.59
C ALA A 319 4.83 -8.36 -26.03
N TRP A 320 4.65 -8.48 -27.34
CA TRP A 320 3.53 -9.23 -27.91
C TRP A 320 3.94 -10.69 -28.08
N VAL A 321 3.12 -11.63 -27.61
CA VAL A 321 3.33 -13.09 -27.80
C VAL A 321 2.09 -13.66 -28.46
N ALA A 322 2.25 -14.39 -29.57
CA ALA A 322 1.12 -14.97 -30.30
C ALA A 322 0.26 -15.86 -29.40
N PHE A 323 -1.05 -15.90 -29.65
CA PHE A 323 -1.94 -16.86 -29.00
C PHE A 323 -1.48 -18.30 -29.28
N GLY A 324 -1.56 -19.18 -28.28
CA GLY A 324 -1.11 -20.57 -28.39
C GLY A 324 0.41 -20.79 -28.48
N SER A 325 1.21 -19.73 -28.50
CA SER A 325 2.68 -19.81 -28.62
C SER A 325 3.35 -19.84 -27.24
N ALA A 326 4.53 -20.46 -27.19
CA ALA A 326 5.42 -20.52 -26.02
C ALA A 326 4.79 -21.16 -24.77
N ASN A 327 3.69 -21.91 -24.90
CA ASN A 327 2.90 -22.41 -23.77
C ASN A 327 2.50 -21.28 -22.80
N LEU A 328 2.33 -20.06 -23.33
CA LEU A 328 1.97 -18.89 -22.54
C LEU A 328 0.52 -19.02 -22.05
N GLY A 329 0.35 -18.96 -20.73
CA GLY A 329 -0.95 -18.97 -20.07
C GLY A 329 -1.39 -20.34 -19.55
N ASP A 330 -0.62 -21.41 -19.81
CA ASP A 330 -1.02 -22.77 -19.44
C ASP A 330 -1.20 -22.94 -17.91
N ASP A 331 -0.41 -22.22 -17.12
CA ASP A 331 -0.65 -22.00 -15.69
C ASP A 331 -0.84 -20.50 -15.44
N THR A 332 -2.10 -20.08 -15.32
CA THR A 332 -2.52 -18.69 -15.06
C THR A 332 -3.25 -18.60 -13.74
N SER A 333 -3.00 -17.54 -12.98
CA SER A 333 -3.72 -17.21 -11.76
C SER A 333 -3.99 -15.72 -11.65
N ALA A 334 -4.89 -15.35 -10.74
CA ALA A 334 -5.20 -13.97 -10.42
C ALA A 334 -5.38 -13.78 -8.92
N PHE A 335 -4.91 -12.65 -8.40
CA PHE A 335 -5.48 -12.11 -7.18
C PHE A 335 -6.86 -11.50 -7.49
N VAL A 336 -7.84 -11.75 -6.63
CA VAL A 336 -9.24 -11.38 -6.86
C VAL A 336 -9.75 -10.37 -5.84
N SER A 337 -9.22 -10.43 -4.62
CA SER A 337 -9.42 -9.40 -3.63
C SER A 337 -8.31 -9.42 -2.59
N TYR A 338 -8.14 -8.28 -1.95
CA TYR A 338 -7.10 -8.02 -0.97
C TYR A 338 -7.71 -7.25 0.21
N GLY A 339 -7.04 -7.34 1.35
CA GLY A 339 -7.42 -6.71 2.61
C GLY A 339 -6.30 -5.84 3.17
N ASN A 340 -6.54 -5.34 4.37
CA ASN A 340 -5.52 -4.65 5.16
C ASN A 340 -4.85 -5.64 6.13
N ALA A 341 -3.68 -5.27 6.67
CA ALA A 341 -2.90 -6.12 7.57
C ALA A 341 -3.47 -6.23 9.00
N ALA A 342 -4.70 -5.75 9.25
CA ALA A 342 -5.26 -5.59 10.60
C ALA A 342 -5.80 -6.90 11.20
N ASP A 343 -6.06 -7.91 10.36
CA ASP A 343 -6.66 -9.17 10.83
C ASP A 343 -5.61 -10.11 11.45
N GLU A 344 -5.97 -10.72 12.58
CA GLU A 344 -5.26 -11.89 13.10
C GLU A 344 -5.64 -13.13 12.29
N LEU A 345 -4.63 -13.86 11.79
CA LEU A 345 -4.83 -15.07 10.99
C LEU A 345 -4.46 -16.33 11.78
N PHE A 346 -5.43 -17.22 11.97
CA PHE A 346 -5.26 -18.54 12.57
C PHE A 346 -5.07 -19.61 11.49
N TYR A 347 -3.97 -20.33 11.51
CA TYR A 347 -3.68 -21.39 10.53
C TYR A 347 -2.77 -22.47 11.12
N HIS A 348 -2.84 -23.66 10.55
CA HIS A 348 -1.88 -24.76 10.76
C HIS A 348 -1.35 -25.33 9.44
N ASP A 349 -1.75 -24.78 8.29
CA ASP A 349 -1.25 -25.14 6.95
C ASP A 349 -0.13 -24.17 6.53
N GLU A 350 1.04 -24.28 7.16
CA GLU A 350 2.12 -23.31 6.94
C GLU A 350 2.56 -23.23 5.47
N CYS A 351 2.59 -24.33 4.75
CA CYS A 351 2.94 -24.35 3.33
C CYS A 351 1.74 -24.19 2.41
N GLY A 352 0.51 -24.10 2.96
CA GLY A 352 -0.72 -23.98 2.18
C GLY A 352 -0.96 -25.19 1.28
N TRP A 353 -1.74 -25.00 0.22
CA TRP A 353 -2.07 -26.10 -0.69
C TRP A 353 -1.07 -26.22 -1.85
N MET A 354 -0.38 -27.36 -1.94
CA MET A 354 0.60 -27.67 -2.98
C MET A 354 0.13 -28.78 -3.93
N GLY A 355 -1.17 -28.81 -4.24
CA GLY A 355 -1.77 -29.77 -5.18
C GLY A 355 -2.16 -31.12 -4.56
N TYR A 356 -1.96 -31.32 -3.26
CA TYR A 356 -2.34 -32.58 -2.58
C TYR A 356 -3.71 -32.47 -1.92
N VAL A 357 -4.47 -33.55 -2.03
CA VAL A 357 -5.84 -33.65 -1.51
C VAL A 357 -6.10 -35.02 -0.89
N LYS A 358 -7.08 -35.06 0.01
CA LYS A 358 -7.51 -36.29 0.67
C LYS A 358 -9.02 -36.47 0.61
N GLY A 359 -9.46 -37.72 0.67
CA GLY A 359 -10.86 -38.06 0.87
C GLY A 359 -11.08 -39.54 1.09
N TYR A 360 -12.29 -39.98 0.82
CA TYR A 360 -12.78 -41.33 1.14
C TYR A 360 -13.37 -42.04 -0.08
N GLY A 361 -13.06 -41.56 -1.29
CA GLY A 361 -13.63 -42.06 -2.54
C GLY A 361 -15.00 -41.47 -2.89
N GLU A 362 -15.57 -40.65 -1.99
CA GLU A 362 -16.85 -39.96 -2.19
C GLU A 362 -16.65 -38.45 -2.39
N PRO A 363 -17.49 -37.77 -3.20
CA PRO A 363 -17.35 -36.34 -3.48
C PRO A 363 -17.50 -35.44 -2.25
N THR A 364 -18.13 -35.95 -1.18
CA THR A 364 -18.35 -35.23 0.07
C THR A 364 -17.48 -35.79 1.20
N ALA A 365 -16.78 -34.91 1.91
CA ALA A 365 -16.12 -35.23 3.18
C ALA A 365 -15.98 -33.97 4.05
N TYR A 366 -15.57 -34.15 5.30
CA TYR A 366 -15.50 -33.08 6.29
C TYR A 366 -14.06 -32.88 6.76
N GLY A 367 -13.56 -31.66 6.67
CA GLY A 367 -12.33 -31.21 7.30
C GLY A 367 -12.66 -30.38 8.54
N ALA A 368 -11.84 -30.47 9.58
CA ALA A 368 -11.96 -29.58 10.72
C ALA A 368 -10.61 -29.23 11.35
N VAL A 369 -10.50 -28.02 11.87
CA VAL A 369 -9.28 -27.48 12.47
C VAL A 369 -9.62 -26.74 13.75
N ARG A 370 -8.83 -26.98 14.80
CA ARG A 370 -9.00 -26.37 16.12
C ARG A 370 -7.97 -25.28 16.38
N PHE A 371 -8.40 -24.22 17.05
CA PHE A 371 -7.60 -23.06 17.44
C PHE A 371 -7.97 -22.59 18.84
N ILE A 372 -7.07 -21.81 19.45
CA ILE A 372 -7.24 -21.19 20.77
C ILE A 372 -6.69 -19.75 20.70
N PRO A 373 -7.52 -18.72 20.83
CA PRO A 373 -7.07 -17.33 20.75
C PRO A 373 -6.32 -16.95 22.04
N GLN A 374 -5.29 -16.12 21.91
CA GLN A 374 -4.49 -15.67 23.06
C GLN A 374 -5.07 -14.41 23.73
N GLN A 375 -6.01 -13.75 23.07
CA GLN A 375 -6.72 -12.56 23.54
C GLN A 375 -8.17 -12.57 23.05
N ALA A 376 -9.00 -11.69 23.60
CA ALA A 376 -10.37 -11.54 23.12
C ALA A 376 -10.35 -10.98 21.68
N LEU A 377 -11.21 -11.53 20.82
CA LEU A 377 -11.30 -11.20 19.39
C LEU A 377 -12.65 -11.61 18.82
N THR A 378 -12.90 -11.29 17.55
CA THR A 378 -14.09 -11.76 16.82
C THR A 378 -13.66 -12.45 15.54
N ILE A 379 -14.05 -13.70 15.34
CA ILE A 379 -13.83 -14.40 14.06
C ILE A 379 -14.77 -13.79 13.01
N THR A 380 -14.21 -13.31 11.91
CA THR A 380 -14.92 -12.58 10.86
C THR A 380 -14.95 -13.32 9.53
N ALA A 381 -13.97 -14.18 9.25
CA ALA A 381 -13.94 -15.00 8.05
C ALA A 381 -13.34 -16.39 8.29
N VAL A 382 -13.69 -17.32 7.41
CA VAL A 382 -13.08 -18.65 7.33
C VAL A 382 -12.47 -18.83 5.96
N ASP A 383 -11.19 -19.21 5.93
CA ASP A 383 -10.47 -19.37 4.69
C ASP A 383 -10.18 -20.84 4.40
N PHE A 384 -10.18 -21.20 3.12
CA PHE A 384 -9.83 -22.54 2.67
C PHE A 384 -9.40 -22.57 1.20
N TRP A 385 -8.80 -23.68 0.79
CA TRP A 385 -8.45 -23.94 -0.61
C TRP A 385 -9.55 -24.74 -1.32
N ALA A 386 -10.19 -24.14 -2.33
CA ALA A 386 -11.10 -24.83 -3.23
C ALA A 386 -10.29 -25.67 -4.24
N ILE A 387 -10.62 -26.96 -4.34
CA ILE A 387 -9.90 -27.96 -5.13
C ILE A 387 -10.70 -28.50 -6.32
N ASP A 388 -11.84 -27.89 -6.60
CA ASP A 388 -12.68 -28.18 -7.76
C ASP A 388 -13.46 -26.90 -8.13
N THR A 389 -13.88 -26.80 -9.38
CA THR A 389 -14.80 -25.74 -9.81
C THR A 389 -16.20 -26.05 -9.33
N ASN A 390 -17.00 -25.04 -9.00
CA ASN A 390 -18.36 -25.24 -8.46
C ASN A 390 -18.36 -26.12 -7.20
N MET A 391 -17.34 -25.99 -6.35
CA MET A 391 -17.21 -26.78 -5.13
C MET A 391 -18.07 -26.16 -4.02
N ASP A 392 -19.05 -26.93 -3.54
CA ASP A 392 -19.92 -26.53 -2.45
C ASP A 392 -19.21 -26.69 -1.12
N TYR A 393 -19.53 -25.78 -0.20
CA TYR A 393 -19.05 -25.81 1.18
C TYR A 393 -20.16 -25.52 2.18
N GLU A 394 -20.02 -26.10 3.38
CA GLU A 394 -20.84 -25.77 4.56
C GLU A 394 -19.90 -25.57 5.75
N ILE A 395 -19.82 -24.33 6.25
CA ILE A 395 -18.99 -23.91 7.38
C ILE A 395 -19.84 -23.96 8.65
N THR A 396 -19.29 -24.56 9.71
CA THR A 396 -19.86 -24.51 11.06
C THR A 396 -18.73 -24.39 12.08
N ILE A 397 -18.89 -23.49 13.05
CA ILE A 397 -17.91 -23.27 14.12
C ILE A 397 -18.45 -23.90 15.41
N TYR A 398 -17.60 -24.56 16.18
CA TYR A 398 -17.94 -25.22 17.44
C TYR A 398 -17.02 -24.75 18.56
N GLY A 399 -17.53 -24.69 19.79
CA GLY A 399 -16.79 -24.26 20.98
C GLY A 399 -16.19 -25.40 21.80
N THR A 400 -16.56 -26.66 21.52
CA THR A 400 -16.13 -27.80 22.33
C THR A 400 -15.66 -28.96 21.48
N LEU A 401 -14.48 -29.49 21.81
CA LEU A 401 -13.94 -30.74 21.28
C LEU A 401 -13.93 -31.83 22.36
N THR A 402 -14.52 -32.99 22.04
CA THR A 402 -14.46 -34.18 22.90
C THR A 402 -13.61 -35.26 22.25
N ALA A 403 -12.59 -35.73 22.97
CA ALA A 403 -11.72 -36.82 22.53
C ALA A 403 -12.20 -38.18 23.06
N TYR A 404 -12.37 -39.14 22.15
CA TYR A 404 -12.61 -40.56 22.45
C TYR A 404 -11.39 -41.39 22.03
N PRO A 405 -11.27 -42.65 22.49
CA PRO A 405 -10.08 -43.48 22.20
C PRO A 405 -9.73 -43.68 20.72
N LYS A 406 -10.67 -43.44 19.79
CA LYS A 406 -10.46 -43.63 18.34
C LYS A 406 -10.91 -42.45 17.47
N TYR A 407 -11.65 -41.51 18.02
CA TYR A 407 -12.27 -40.43 17.25
C TYR A 407 -12.52 -39.20 18.12
N TYR A 408 -12.92 -38.12 17.48
CA TYR A 408 -13.23 -36.84 18.08
C TYR A 408 -14.62 -36.41 17.64
N THR A 409 -15.32 -35.65 18.49
CA THR A 409 -16.62 -35.04 18.17
C THR A 409 -16.61 -33.57 18.57
N PHE A 410 -17.45 -32.78 17.92
CA PHE A 410 -17.57 -31.34 18.20
C PHE A 410 -19.00 -31.02 18.68
N SER A 411 -19.11 -30.14 19.69
CA SER A 411 -20.38 -29.68 20.25
C SER A 411 -20.32 -28.18 20.54
N ASP A 412 -21.43 -27.62 21.03
CA ASP A 412 -21.56 -26.20 21.37
C ASP A 412 -21.30 -25.31 20.15
N GLN A 413 -22.17 -25.45 19.15
CA GLN A 413 -22.09 -24.66 17.92
C GLN A 413 -22.10 -23.16 18.23
N LEU A 414 -21.10 -22.46 17.69
CA LEU A 414 -20.94 -21.03 17.77
C LEU A 414 -21.45 -20.42 16.45
N GLY A 415 -22.36 -19.46 16.55
CA GLY A 415 -22.96 -18.81 15.38
C GLY A 415 -23.84 -19.74 14.52
N THR A 416 -24.07 -19.36 13.27
CA THR A 416 -24.91 -20.08 12.31
C THR A 416 -24.09 -20.92 11.34
N THR A 417 -24.68 -21.98 10.82
CA THR A 417 -24.11 -22.73 9.69
C THR A 417 -24.29 -21.92 8.41
N GLN A 418 -23.21 -21.74 7.66
CA GLN A 418 -23.20 -20.98 6.40
C GLN A 418 -22.79 -21.87 5.24
N THR A 419 -23.48 -21.74 4.10
CA THR A 419 -23.23 -22.55 2.90
C THR A 419 -22.92 -21.67 1.71
N GLY A 420 -22.14 -22.18 0.76
CA GLY A 420 -21.92 -21.52 -0.51
C GLY A 420 -21.27 -22.44 -1.54
N THR A 421 -20.95 -21.86 -2.69
CA THR A 421 -20.31 -22.55 -3.81
C THR A 421 -19.18 -21.68 -4.34
N THR A 422 -18.02 -22.28 -4.55
CA THR A 422 -16.85 -21.63 -5.16
C THR A 422 -16.89 -21.76 -6.67
N ALA A 423 -16.49 -20.72 -7.40
CA ALA A 423 -16.56 -20.72 -8.87
C ALA A 423 -15.33 -21.44 -9.48
N GLU A 424 -14.14 -20.96 -9.14
CA GLU A 424 -12.86 -21.50 -9.59
C GLU A 424 -12.13 -22.22 -8.45
N TRP A 425 -11.01 -22.83 -8.81
CA TRP A 425 -10.07 -23.34 -7.82
C TRP A 425 -9.26 -22.18 -7.24
N GLY A 426 -8.80 -22.32 -6.00
CA GLY A 426 -7.90 -21.35 -5.39
C GLY A 426 -8.16 -21.14 -3.91
N TYR A 427 -7.70 -20.01 -3.39
CA TYR A 427 -7.81 -19.65 -1.99
C TYR A 427 -8.99 -18.72 -1.77
N TYR A 428 -9.94 -19.13 -0.94
CA TYR A 428 -11.11 -18.33 -0.62
C TYR A 428 -11.05 -17.89 0.83
N SER A 429 -11.22 -16.59 1.08
CA SER A 429 -11.63 -16.05 2.38
C SER A 429 -13.13 -15.78 2.34
N ILE A 430 -13.90 -16.53 3.13
CA ILE A 430 -15.36 -16.42 3.18
C ILE A 430 -15.77 -15.62 4.43
N PRO A 431 -16.28 -14.40 4.27
CA PRO A 431 -16.83 -13.63 5.39
C PRO A 431 -17.99 -14.38 6.04
N LEU A 432 -18.00 -14.41 7.36
CA LEU A 432 -19.07 -15.00 8.15
C LEU A 432 -20.27 -14.04 8.18
N GLU A 433 -21.46 -14.55 7.85
CA GLU A 433 -22.72 -13.80 7.97
C GLU A 433 -23.00 -13.36 9.41
N THR A 434 -22.53 -14.15 10.39
CA THR A 434 -22.59 -13.84 11.82
C THR A 434 -21.19 -14.03 12.41
N PRO A 435 -20.45 -12.93 12.66
CA PRO A 435 -19.16 -12.99 13.33
C PRO A 435 -19.24 -13.65 14.71
N VAL A 436 -18.17 -14.33 15.13
CA VAL A 436 -18.13 -15.13 16.37
C VAL A 436 -17.16 -14.50 17.37
N PRO A 437 -17.65 -13.80 18.42
CA PRO A 437 -16.80 -13.27 19.47
C PRO A 437 -16.28 -14.39 20.37
N LEU A 438 -15.01 -14.31 20.75
CA LEU A 438 -14.32 -15.27 21.61
C LEU A 438 -13.52 -14.52 22.68
N ASP A 439 -13.44 -15.10 23.86
CA ASP A 439 -12.52 -14.68 24.91
C ASP A 439 -11.17 -15.40 24.79
N ALA A 440 -10.14 -14.84 25.43
CA ALA A 440 -8.83 -15.46 25.50
C ALA A 440 -8.91 -16.86 26.12
N GLY A 441 -8.37 -17.86 25.42
CA GLY A 441 -8.36 -19.26 25.87
C GLY A 441 -9.61 -20.08 25.53
N ASP A 442 -10.61 -19.51 24.87
CA ASP A 442 -11.75 -20.27 24.34
C ASP A 442 -11.31 -21.28 23.28
N ASP A 443 -11.95 -22.44 23.25
CA ASP A 443 -11.81 -23.37 22.14
C ASP A 443 -12.68 -22.90 20.97
N PHE A 444 -12.13 -22.91 19.76
CA PHE A 444 -12.97 -22.88 18.57
C PHE A 444 -12.48 -23.86 17.50
N ILE A 445 -13.44 -24.54 16.87
CA ILE A 445 -13.21 -25.57 15.87
C ILE A 445 -14.01 -25.21 14.64
N ILE A 446 -13.31 -24.94 13.55
CA ILE A 446 -13.93 -24.73 12.24
C ILE A 446 -14.11 -26.10 11.60
N LYS A 447 -15.35 -26.47 11.29
CA LYS A 447 -15.71 -27.65 10.51
C LYS A 447 -16.24 -27.20 9.16
N ILE A 448 -15.65 -27.70 8.07
CA ILE A 448 -16.14 -27.50 6.71
C ILE A 448 -16.54 -28.85 6.11
N LYS A 449 -17.78 -28.95 5.64
CA LYS A 449 -18.20 -30.00 4.71
C LYS A 449 -17.86 -29.55 3.30
N PHE A 450 -16.97 -30.27 2.66
CA PHE A 450 -16.57 -30.01 1.28
C PHE A 450 -17.30 -30.97 0.35
N THR A 451 -17.86 -30.46 -0.75
CA THR A 451 -18.49 -31.29 -1.79
C THR A 451 -18.00 -30.87 -3.17
N THR A 452 -17.28 -31.76 -3.84
CA THR A 452 -16.85 -31.57 -5.23
C THR A 452 -17.92 -32.07 -6.19
N GLY A 453 -17.80 -31.74 -7.48
CA GLY A 453 -18.80 -32.16 -8.47
C GLY A 453 -18.81 -33.67 -8.71
N ARG A 454 -17.63 -34.30 -8.79
CA ARG A 454 -17.48 -35.76 -9.04
C ARG A 454 -16.25 -36.38 -8.37
N TYR A 455 -15.39 -35.61 -7.73
CA TYR A 455 -14.05 -36.04 -7.34
C TYR A 455 -13.98 -36.51 -5.90
N GLY A 456 -13.62 -37.78 -5.66
CA GLY A 456 -13.69 -38.43 -4.34
C GLY A 456 -12.73 -37.95 -3.23
N TYR A 457 -12.02 -36.84 -3.45
CA TYR A 457 -10.96 -36.31 -2.58
C TYR A 457 -11.12 -34.80 -2.36
N PRO A 458 -12.16 -34.38 -1.61
CA PRO A 458 -12.59 -32.99 -1.55
C PRO A 458 -11.77 -32.11 -0.59
N ILE A 459 -10.86 -32.68 0.21
CA ILE A 459 -10.21 -31.94 1.31
C ILE A 459 -8.79 -31.52 0.91
N PRO A 460 -8.49 -30.20 0.86
CA PRO A 460 -7.12 -29.70 0.67
C PRO A 460 -6.26 -30.01 1.90
N ILE A 461 -5.01 -30.42 1.67
CA ILE A 461 -4.08 -30.75 2.75
C ILE A 461 -2.71 -30.10 2.50
N ASP A 462 -2.07 -29.71 3.59
CA ASP A 462 -0.68 -29.25 3.58
C ASP A 462 0.26 -30.46 3.59
N TYR A 463 0.50 -30.99 2.39
CA TYR A 463 1.30 -32.18 2.18
C TYR A 463 2.05 -32.09 0.87
N TYR A 464 3.30 -32.56 0.86
CA TYR A 464 4.12 -32.65 -0.34
C TYR A 464 5.17 -33.76 -0.21
N THR A 465 5.38 -34.51 -1.29
CA THR A 465 6.33 -35.64 -1.31
C THR A 465 7.28 -35.61 -2.52
N GLY A 466 7.24 -34.53 -3.29
CA GLY A 466 8.18 -34.35 -4.39
C GLY A 466 9.58 -33.97 -3.90
N SER A 467 10.52 -33.91 -4.84
CA SER A 467 11.92 -33.66 -4.52
C SER A 467 12.25 -32.17 -4.32
N TRP A 468 11.31 -31.31 -4.72
CA TRP A 468 11.46 -29.87 -4.74
C TRP A 468 10.14 -29.20 -4.28
N PRO A 469 10.15 -28.24 -3.33
CA PRO A 469 11.32 -27.61 -2.74
C PRO A 469 12.02 -28.53 -1.73
N ALA A 470 13.34 -28.42 -1.66
CA ALA A 470 14.14 -29.14 -0.67
C ALA A 470 13.67 -28.75 0.75
N ARG A 471 13.72 -29.70 1.69
CA ARG A 471 13.39 -29.52 3.12
C ARG A 471 11.93 -29.24 3.45
N TRP A 472 10.99 -29.66 2.59
CA TRP A 472 9.55 -29.62 2.90
C TRP A 472 9.20 -30.09 4.33
N SER A 473 9.73 -31.25 4.74
CA SER A 473 9.46 -31.84 6.06
C SER A 473 10.04 -31.05 7.24
N GLU A 474 10.94 -30.10 6.99
CA GLU A 474 11.45 -29.18 8.02
C GLU A 474 10.51 -27.96 8.18
N VAL A 475 9.57 -27.76 7.25
CA VAL A 475 8.67 -26.59 7.19
C VAL A 475 7.23 -26.95 7.53
N ALA A 476 6.65 -27.93 6.84
CA ALA A 476 5.28 -28.39 7.09
C ALA A 476 5.28 -29.42 8.22
N THR A 477 4.87 -29.01 9.43
CA THR A 477 4.86 -29.86 10.62
C THR A 477 3.44 -30.06 11.12
N PHE A 478 3.04 -31.32 11.33
CA PHE A 478 1.70 -31.60 11.82
C PHE A 478 1.42 -30.95 13.18
N SER A 479 0.44 -30.05 13.23
CA SER A 479 0.08 -29.29 14.43
C SER A 479 -0.48 -30.15 15.56
N GLY A 480 -1.11 -31.28 15.23
CA GLY A 480 -1.93 -32.02 16.18
C GLY A 480 -3.35 -31.49 16.33
N GLU A 481 -3.78 -30.50 15.52
CA GLU A 481 -5.08 -29.81 15.64
C GLU A 481 -5.96 -29.93 14.38
N SER A 482 -5.52 -30.67 13.35
CA SER A 482 -6.35 -30.99 12.18
C SER A 482 -7.09 -32.32 12.33
N TYR A 483 -8.28 -32.42 11.72
CA TYR A 483 -9.21 -33.54 11.83
C TYR A 483 -10.00 -33.77 10.52
N MET A 484 -10.40 -35.02 10.28
CA MET A 484 -11.16 -35.40 9.09
C MET A 484 -12.24 -36.44 9.36
N SER A 485 -13.35 -36.39 8.62
CA SER A 485 -14.45 -37.34 8.71
C SER A 485 -15.12 -37.60 7.36
N CYS A 486 -15.64 -38.81 7.16
CA CYS A 486 -16.53 -39.15 6.06
C CYS A 486 -18.02 -38.96 6.39
N ASP A 487 -18.39 -39.02 7.67
CA ASP A 487 -19.79 -38.96 8.14
C ASP A 487 -20.15 -37.62 8.80
N GLY A 488 -19.16 -36.76 9.05
CA GLY A 488 -19.33 -35.45 9.67
C GLY A 488 -19.60 -35.49 11.17
N THR A 489 -19.52 -36.68 11.78
CA THR A 489 -19.78 -36.92 13.21
C THR A 489 -18.53 -37.43 13.93
N ASN A 490 -17.89 -38.48 13.40
CA ASN A 490 -16.71 -39.09 13.99
C ASN A 490 -15.46 -38.63 13.23
N PHE A 491 -14.67 -37.78 13.87
CA PHE A 491 -13.45 -37.22 13.28
C PHE A 491 -12.21 -38.01 13.70
N THR A 492 -11.26 -38.14 12.79
CA THR A 492 -9.96 -38.80 13.03
C THR A 492 -8.82 -37.90 12.58
N LYS A 493 -7.61 -38.17 13.06
CA LYS A 493 -6.44 -37.41 12.63
C LYS A 493 -6.06 -37.76 11.17
N PRO A 494 -5.79 -36.76 10.32
CA PRO A 494 -5.33 -36.97 8.95
C PRO A 494 -3.97 -37.68 8.91
N TYR A 495 -3.98 -38.96 8.52
CA TYR A 495 -2.79 -39.83 8.50
C TYR A 495 -2.48 -40.38 7.09
N ASN A 496 -1.19 -40.50 6.76
CA ASN A 496 -0.64 -41.23 5.62
C ASN A 496 -0.12 -42.59 6.10
N SER A 497 -0.78 -43.68 5.69
CA SER A 497 -0.42 -45.04 6.11
C SER A 497 0.85 -45.60 5.48
N TYR A 498 1.36 -44.99 4.41
CA TYR A 498 2.61 -45.42 3.77
C TYR A 498 3.83 -44.73 4.34
N SER A 499 3.78 -43.42 4.57
CA SER A 499 4.90 -42.68 5.17
C SER A 499 4.89 -42.73 6.70
N GLY A 500 3.73 -42.97 7.32
CA GLY A 500 3.56 -42.87 8.77
C GLY A 500 3.41 -41.44 9.27
N GLU A 501 3.16 -40.49 8.37
CA GLU A 501 3.10 -39.05 8.67
C GLU A 501 1.65 -38.58 8.85
N TYR A 502 1.51 -37.50 9.61
CA TYR A 502 0.29 -36.72 9.72
C TYR A 502 0.49 -35.38 9.00
N PHE A 503 -0.59 -34.69 8.67
CA PHE A 503 -0.57 -33.43 7.93
C PHE A 503 -1.77 -32.57 8.29
N ASP A 504 -1.70 -31.28 8.00
CA ASP A 504 -2.76 -30.35 8.32
C ASP A 504 -3.77 -30.19 7.18
N VAL A 505 -5.00 -29.83 7.56
CA VAL A 505 -6.08 -29.52 6.62
C VAL A 505 -5.97 -28.03 6.30
N GLY A 506 -6.10 -27.66 5.02
CA GLY A 506 -6.02 -26.28 4.56
C GLY A 506 -7.27 -25.45 4.89
N ILE A 507 -7.51 -25.20 6.18
CA ILE A 507 -8.55 -24.33 6.73
C ILE A 507 -7.89 -23.32 7.68
N ARG A 508 -8.28 -22.06 7.55
CA ARG A 508 -7.81 -20.94 8.38
C ARG A 508 -8.98 -20.12 8.91
N ALA A 509 -8.71 -19.23 9.85
CA ALA A 509 -9.68 -18.26 10.35
C ALA A 509 -9.06 -16.85 10.33
N ARG A 510 -9.86 -15.85 9.99
CA ARG A 510 -9.51 -14.44 10.20
C ARG A 510 -10.31 -13.88 11.36
N ALA A 511 -9.65 -13.06 12.14
CA ALA A 511 -10.22 -12.44 13.31
C ALA A 511 -9.86 -10.97 13.40
N GLU A 512 -10.82 -10.17 13.82
CA GLU A 512 -10.61 -8.78 14.18
C GLU A 512 -10.37 -8.67 15.68
N LEU A 513 -9.38 -7.86 16.05
CA LEU A 513 -9.16 -7.49 17.43
C LEU A 513 -10.19 -6.43 17.86
N PRO A 514 -10.55 -6.36 19.15
CA PRO A 514 -11.40 -5.28 19.63
C PRO A 514 -10.69 -3.93 19.40
N ASN A 515 -11.33 -3.04 18.64
CA ASN A 515 -10.81 -1.70 18.36
C ASN A 515 -10.46 -0.94 19.66
N GLN A 516 -9.28 -0.34 19.72
CA GLN A 516 -8.86 0.51 20.83
C GLN A 516 -9.12 1.99 20.51
N PRO A 517 -9.70 2.77 21.45
CA PRO A 517 -9.92 4.19 21.21
C PRO A 517 -8.60 4.94 20.97
N PRO A 518 -8.56 5.89 20.02
CA PRO A 518 -7.35 6.67 19.75
C PRO A 518 -7.02 7.61 20.92
N THR A 519 -5.80 8.16 20.92
CA THR A 519 -5.34 9.15 21.89
C THR A 519 -5.20 10.53 21.24
N ALA A 520 -5.86 11.55 21.79
CA ALA A 520 -5.76 12.94 21.33
C ALA A 520 -4.69 13.73 22.10
N PHE A 521 -4.15 14.78 21.45
CA PHE A 521 -3.22 15.73 22.06
C PHE A 521 -3.53 17.17 21.59
N ILE A 522 -3.55 18.12 22.51
CA ILE A 522 -3.57 19.55 22.17
C ILE A 522 -2.12 20.05 22.11
N ASP A 523 -1.65 20.35 20.91
CA ASP A 523 -0.28 20.83 20.68
C ASP A 523 -0.13 22.29 21.12
N SER A 524 -1.08 23.16 20.74
CA SER A 524 -1.07 24.56 21.16
C SER A 524 -2.42 25.26 21.02
N ILE A 525 -2.66 26.26 21.88
CA ILE A 525 -3.70 27.28 21.72
C ILE A 525 -3.06 28.64 22.03
N THR A 526 -2.87 29.48 21.01
CA THR A 526 -2.12 30.74 21.15
C THR A 526 -2.73 31.90 20.35
N PRO A 527 -2.75 33.12 20.90
CA PRO A 527 -2.32 33.50 22.25
C PRO A 527 -3.34 33.09 23.34
N ASN A 528 -2.85 32.84 24.56
CA ASN A 528 -3.67 32.57 25.74
C ASN A 528 -3.00 33.23 26.98
N PRO A 529 -3.63 34.22 27.65
CA PRO A 529 -4.96 34.76 27.37
C PRO A 529 -5.00 35.56 26.05
N SER A 530 -6.20 35.73 25.49
CA SER A 530 -6.46 36.60 24.33
C SER A 530 -7.44 37.72 24.70
N VAL A 531 -7.43 38.82 23.95
CA VAL A 531 -8.37 39.95 24.12
C VAL A 531 -9.40 39.87 22.99
N GLN A 532 -10.68 40.06 23.31
CA GLN A 532 -11.81 39.98 22.37
C GLN A 532 -11.72 41.05 21.26
N THR A 533 -10.88 40.78 20.27
CA THR A 533 -10.52 41.64 19.14
C THR A 533 -10.55 40.80 17.86
N LEU A 534 -10.18 41.39 16.72
CA LEU A 534 -10.09 40.67 15.44
C LEU A 534 -8.81 39.81 15.32
N ASP A 535 -7.91 39.84 16.31
CA ASP A 535 -6.71 39.02 16.32
C ASP A 535 -7.06 37.53 16.38
N LEU A 536 -6.29 36.72 15.66
CA LEU A 536 -6.53 35.29 15.55
C LEU A 536 -5.96 34.52 16.74
N ILE A 537 -6.75 33.58 17.26
CA ILE A 537 -6.29 32.51 18.14
C ILE A 537 -6.12 31.27 17.28
N THR A 538 -4.92 30.70 17.29
CA THR A 538 -4.58 29.48 16.57
C THR A 538 -4.67 28.28 17.50
N PHE A 539 -5.37 27.24 17.04
CA PHE A 539 -5.55 25.96 17.70
C PHE A 539 -4.84 24.89 16.87
N SER A 540 -4.07 24.05 17.53
CA SER A 540 -3.39 22.92 16.90
C SER A 540 -3.44 21.71 17.83
N GLY A 541 -3.79 20.56 17.26
CA GLY A 541 -3.82 19.29 17.95
C GLY A 541 -3.62 18.15 16.97
N ASN A 542 -3.30 16.98 17.52
CA ASN A 542 -3.07 15.77 16.78
C ASN A 542 -3.64 14.56 17.54
N GLY A 543 -3.53 13.38 16.93
CA GLY A 543 -3.89 12.14 17.58
C GLY A 543 -3.04 10.99 17.08
N THR A 544 -2.96 9.95 17.89
CA THR A 544 -2.32 8.67 17.55
C THR A 544 -3.28 7.54 17.85
N ASP A 545 -3.21 6.51 17.03
CA ASP A 545 -4.00 5.31 17.19
C ASP A 545 -3.07 4.10 17.08
N THR A 546 -3.31 3.08 17.90
CA THR A 546 -2.41 1.92 18.04
C THR A 546 -2.71 0.81 17.03
N ASP A 547 -3.95 0.73 16.59
CA ASP A 547 -4.53 -0.32 15.75
C ASP A 547 -5.23 0.25 14.50
N GLY A 548 -5.30 1.58 14.39
CA GLY A 548 -5.87 2.26 13.23
C GLY A 548 -5.18 3.58 12.85
N ILE A 549 -5.96 4.44 12.21
CA ILE A 549 -5.58 5.80 11.80
C ILE A 549 -6.64 6.81 12.24
N VAL A 550 -6.20 8.01 12.57
CA VAL A 550 -7.11 9.13 12.90
C VAL A 550 -7.73 9.71 11.63
N VAL A 551 -9.07 9.72 11.57
CA VAL A 551 -9.84 10.20 10.39
C VAL A 551 -10.67 11.45 10.66
N ALA A 552 -10.96 11.78 11.92
CA ALA A 552 -11.72 12.98 12.27
C ALA A 552 -11.23 13.68 13.54
N TYR A 553 -11.58 14.95 13.66
CA TYR A 553 -11.20 15.83 14.76
C TYR A 553 -12.42 16.59 15.25
N ASN A 554 -12.46 16.92 16.54
CA ASN A 554 -13.53 17.73 17.11
C ASN A 554 -12.99 18.66 18.21
N TRP A 555 -13.19 19.96 18.01
CA TRP A 555 -12.88 21.01 18.99
C TRP A 555 -14.17 21.63 19.52
N SER A 556 -14.27 21.79 20.83
CA SER A 556 -15.40 22.48 21.47
C SER A 556 -14.97 23.39 22.62
N SER A 557 -15.84 24.34 22.94
CA SER A 557 -15.72 25.27 24.04
C SER A 557 -16.88 25.10 25.01
N SER A 558 -16.58 25.12 26.31
CA SER A 558 -17.61 25.09 27.37
C SER A 558 -18.59 26.27 27.34
N LEU A 559 -18.24 27.38 26.67
CA LEU A 559 -19.10 28.57 26.57
C LEU A 559 -19.72 28.74 25.18
N ASP A 560 -19.00 28.37 24.11
CA ASP A 560 -19.41 28.68 22.73
C ASP A 560 -19.77 27.44 21.89
N GLY A 561 -19.63 26.22 22.43
CA GLY A 561 -19.98 24.98 21.73
C GLY A 561 -18.92 24.56 20.69
N SER A 562 -19.36 24.01 19.55
CA SER A 562 -18.45 23.49 18.52
C SER A 562 -17.63 24.61 17.87
N LEU A 563 -16.31 24.40 17.79
CA LEU A 563 -15.37 25.37 17.22
C LEU A 563 -14.89 24.96 15.83
N SER A 564 -14.51 23.69 15.65
CA SER A 564 -13.92 23.18 14.39
C SER A 564 -13.84 21.66 14.36
N THR A 565 -13.78 21.09 13.15
CA THR A 565 -13.49 19.67 12.88
C THR A 565 -12.15 19.46 12.17
N ALA A 566 -11.32 20.50 12.08
CA ALA A 566 -9.96 20.41 11.54
C ALA A 566 -8.94 20.14 12.64
N ALA A 567 -7.86 19.41 12.31
CA ALA A 567 -6.73 19.19 13.23
C ALA A 567 -6.09 20.50 13.73
N SER A 568 -6.03 21.51 12.86
CA SER A 568 -5.56 22.85 13.20
C SER A 568 -6.40 23.91 12.50
N PHE A 569 -6.70 25.00 13.20
CA PHE A 569 -7.50 26.12 12.67
C PHE A 569 -7.22 27.42 13.44
N ALA A 570 -7.69 28.54 12.91
CA ALA A 570 -7.61 29.83 13.60
C ALA A 570 -8.95 30.55 13.56
N ILE A 571 -9.33 31.18 14.68
CA ILE A 571 -10.56 31.98 14.80
C ILE A 571 -10.26 33.34 15.42
N PRO A 572 -10.94 34.43 15.00
CA PRO A 572 -10.87 35.72 15.68
C PRO A 572 -11.29 35.59 17.14
N ALA A 573 -10.58 36.24 18.06
CA ALA A 573 -10.94 36.26 19.47
C ALA A 573 -12.34 36.87 19.71
N SER A 574 -12.81 37.74 18.82
CA SER A 574 -14.17 38.30 18.81
C SER A 574 -15.27 37.26 18.62
N ASN A 575 -14.95 36.07 18.11
CA ASN A 575 -15.93 34.99 17.92
C ASN A 575 -16.13 34.14 19.18
N LEU A 576 -15.35 34.38 20.24
CA LEU A 576 -15.48 33.70 21.52
C LEU A 576 -16.08 34.63 22.57
N SER A 577 -16.91 34.08 23.44
CA SER A 577 -17.49 34.81 24.57
C SER A 577 -16.41 35.27 25.55
N VAL A 578 -16.57 36.42 26.22
CA VAL A 578 -15.62 36.84 27.28
C VAL A 578 -15.73 35.89 28.48
N GLY A 579 -14.59 35.37 28.95
CA GLY A 579 -14.56 34.45 30.08
C GLY A 579 -13.43 33.43 29.99
N THR A 580 -13.43 32.45 30.90
CA THR A 580 -12.55 31.29 30.83
C THR A 580 -13.32 30.13 30.21
N HIS A 581 -12.84 29.67 29.05
CA HIS A 581 -13.35 28.50 28.33
C HIS A 581 -12.56 27.27 28.76
N ILE A 582 -13.25 26.16 28.95
CA ILE A 582 -12.63 24.83 28.89
C ILE A 582 -12.74 24.42 27.42
N ILE A 583 -11.60 24.32 26.75
CA ILE A 583 -11.50 23.84 25.38
C ILE A 583 -11.29 22.33 25.44
N SER A 584 -12.24 21.57 24.90
CA SER A 584 -12.16 20.11 24.74
C SER A 584 -11.76 19.76 23.32
N PHE A 585 -10.89 18.75 23.19
CA PHE A 585 -10.43 18.21 21.93
C PHE A 585 -10.49 16.69 21.92
N GLN A 586 -10.99 16.12 20.83
CA GLN A 586 -11.03 14.67 20.57
C GLN A 586 -10.65 14.36 19.13
N VAL A 587 -10.19 13.12 18.92
CA VAL A 587 -9.96 12.54 17.60
C VAL A 587 -10.78 11.26 17.44
N GLN A 588 -11.13 10.92 16.20
CA GLN A 588 -11.86 9.68 15.86
C GLN A 588 -10.99 8.80 14.98
N ASP A 589 -11.00 7.50 15.23
CA ASP A 589 -10.33 6.50 14.40
C ASP A 589 -11.16 6.11 13.16
N ASN A 590 -10.58 5.29 12.28
CA ASN A 590 -11.24 4.74 11.09
C ASN A 590 -12.40 3.79 11.37
N ASP A 591 -12.56 3.34 12.62
CA ASP A 591 -13.64 2.44 13.05
C ASP A 591 -14.77 3.19 13.77
N GLY A 592 -14.67 4.52 13.82
CA GLY A 592 -15.69 5.42 14.30
C GLY A 592 -15.69 5.64 15.83
N VAL A 593 -14.68 5.16 16.55
CA VAL A 593 -14.55 5.38 18.00
C VAL A 593 -13.79 6.68 18.28
N TRP A 594 -14.30 7.46 19.24
CA TRP A 594 -13.70 8.72 19.66
C TRP A 594 -12.76 8.53 20.85
N SER A 595 -11.66 9.28 20.85
CA SER A 595 -10.74 9.38 21.99
C SER A 595 -11.44 9.94 23.23
N SER A 596 -10.83 9.76 24.40
CA SER A 596 -11.14 10.61 25.56
C SER A 596 -10.88 12.09 25.25
N GLU A 597 -11.64 13.00 25.89
CA GLU A 597 -11.44 14.44 25.74
C GLU A 597 -10.16 14.90 26.42
N VAL A 598 -9.32 15.62 25.68
CA VAL A 598 -8.24 16.43 26.25
C VAL A 598 -8.74 17.84 26.46
N MET A 599 -8.50 18.41 27.64
CA MET A 599 -9.03 19.71 28.04
C MET A 599 -7.91 20.71 28.39
N VAL A 600 -8.07 21.96 27.95
CA VAL A 600 -7.20 23.07 28.36
C VAL A 600 -8.01 24.36 28.55
N ASN A 601 -7.58 25.24 29.46
CA ASN A 601 -8.23 26.52 29.68
C ASN A 601 -7.76 27.56 28.68
N LEU A 602 -8.70 28.28 28.06
CA LEU A 602 -8.45 29.50 27.25
C LEU A 602 -9.17 30.68 27.92
N THR A 603 -8.49 31.78 28.18
CA THR A 603 -9.12 32.99 28.76
C THR A 603 -9.26 34.09 27.72
N ILE A 604 -10.49 34.58 27.53
CA ILE A 604 -10.84 35.72 26.68
C ILE A 604 -11.16 36.93 27.56
N LEU A 605 -10.36 37.98 27.43
CA LEU A 605 -10.48 39.24 28.16
C LEU A 605 -11.35 40.25 27.37
N PRO A 606 -12.12 41.12 28.05
CA PRO A 606 -12.89 42.16 27.38
C PRO A 606 -11.98 43.23 26.75
N PHE A 607 -12.41 43.82 25.63
CA PHE A 607 -11.78 45.00 25.02
C PHE A 607 -12.23 46.28 25.77
N ASP A 608 -11.27 47.10 26.24
CA ASP A 608 -11.53 48.33 27.01
C ASP A 608 -10.93 49.56 26.30
N PRO A 609 -11.74 50.39 25.61
CA PRO A 609 -11.26 51.53 24.84
C PRO A 609 -10.97 52.80 25.67
N PHE A 610 -11.18 52.81 26.99
CA PHE A 610 -11.12 54.05 27.81
C PHE A 610 -9.80 54.26 28.57
N ARG A 611 -8.75 53.50 28.27
CA ARG A 611 -7.50 53.59 29.03
C ARG A 611 -6.49 54.53 28.37
N ILE A 612 -5.91 55.42 29.17
CA ILE A 612 -4.96 56.48 28.76
C ILE A 612 -3.51 56.14 29.14
N PHE A 613 -2.55 56.72 28.43
CA PHE A 613 -1.13 56.75 28.81
C PHE A 613 -0.73 58.18 29.17
N ASP A 614 -0.59 58.47 30.46
CA ASP A 614 -0.50 59.83 30.97
C ASP A 614 0.66 60.01 31.94
N THR A 615 1.60 60.85 31.54
CA THR A 615 2.79 61.21 32.33
C THR A 615 2.49 62.08 33.55
N GLY A 616 1.32 62.73 33.54
CA GLY A 616 0.90 63.79 34.44
C GLY A 616 1.62 65.13 34.16
N PRO A 617 1.18 66.21 34.81
CA PRO A 617 1.84 67.50 34.70
C PRO A 617 3.30 67.45 35.22
N GLY A 618 4.17 68.25 34.61
CA GLY A 618 5.56 68.46 35.00
C GLY A 618 5.77 69.71 35.88
N SER A 619 7.01 70.18 36.00
CA SER A 619 7.36 71.34 36.83
C SER A 619 8.17 72.41 36.09
N TYR A 620 8.10 73.65 36.57
CA TYR A 620 8.89 74.79 36.08
C TYR A 620 10.32 74.75 36.68
N PRO A 621 11.40 75.16 35.97
CA PRO A 621 11.45 75.86 34.68
C PRO A 621 11.23 74.95 33.46
N SER A 622 10.47 75.48 32.49
CA SER A 622 10.17 74.84 31.21
C SER A 622 11.25 75.10 30.16
N ILE A 623 11.54 74.09 29.35
CA ILE A 623 12.49 74.15 28.23
C ILE A 623 11.85 73.44 27.03
N ALA A 624 11.64 74.16 25.94
CA ALA A 624 11.17 73.59 24.67
C ALA A 624 12.33 72.92 23.91
N GLY A 625 12.02 71.90 23.13
CA GLY A 625 13.04 71.12 22.41
C GLY A 625 12.53 69.76 21.92
N THR A 626 13.46 68.94 21.44
CA THR A 626 13.20 67.59 20.91
C THR A 626 13.51 66.53 21.95
N HIS A 627 12.53 65.69 22.26
CA HIS A 627 12.60 64.55 23.17
C HIS A 627 12.62 63.25 22.37
N ASN A 628 13.57 62.37 22.66
CA ASN A 628 13.57 61.00 22.14
C ASN A 628 13.53 60.01 23.30
N GLY A 629 12.81 58.91 23.14
CA GLY A 629 12.73 57.88 24.17
C GLY A 629 11.86 56.70 23.79
N THR A 630 11.39 55.97 24.80
CA THR A 630 10.48 54.84 24.60
C THR A 630 9.26 54.92 25.48
N LEU A 631 8.16 54.35 25.01
CA LEU A 631 6.91 54.14 25.74
C LEU A 631 6.55 52.65 25.75
N ARG A 632 6.19 52.13 26.92
CA ARG A 632 5.76 50.75 27.12
C ARG A 632 4.44 50.74 27.88
N PRO A 633 3.30 50.69 27.18
CA PRO A 633 1.99 50.59 27.83
C PRO A 633 1.88 49.30 28.64
N ASN A 634 1.13 49.31 29.74
CA ASN A 634 0.86 48.09 30.51
C ASN A 634 -0.47 47.40 30.12
N HIS A 635 -1.23 48.00 29.21
CA HIS A 635 -2.45 47.48 28.61
C HIS A 635 -2.54 47.93 27.15
N SER A 636 -3.36 47.25 26.33
CA SER A 636 -3.61 47.70 24.96
C SER A 636 -4.56 48.90 24.95
N MET A 637 -4.22 49.94 24.19
CA MET A 637 -5.00 51.18 24.11
C MET A 637 -5.10 51.66 22.66
N LEU A 638 -6.25 52.24 22.30
CA LEU A 638 -6.42 52.97 21.05
C LEU A 638 -5.89 54.39 21.27
N VAL A 639 -5.01 54.87 20.39
CA VAL A 639 -4.44 56.22 20.41
C VAL A 639 -4.96 56.98 19.21
N SER A 640 -5.56 58.13 19.47
CA SER A 640 -6.13 59.05 18.49
C SER A 640 -5.55 60.46 18.62
N ARG A 641 -5.03 60.83 19.79
CA ARG A 641 -4.46 62.16 20.04
C ARG A 641 -3.41 62.17 21.15
N LEU A 642 -2.61 63.22 21.15
CA LEU A 642 -1.59 63.53 22.14
C LEU A 642 -1.83 64.92 22.70
N HIS A 643 -2.09 65.01 24.01
CA HIS A 643 -2.16 66.26 24.75
C HIS A 643 -0.82 66.61 25.41
N THR A 644 -0.39 67.87 25.34
CA THR A 644 0.83 68.39 25.99
C THR A 644 0.48 69.33 27.13
N TYR A 645 1.03 69.11 28.33
CA TYR A 645 0.77 69.99 29.48
C TYR A 645 1.56 71.31 29.35
N PRO A 646 0.90 72.49 29.28
CA PRO A 646 1.59 73.79 29.19
C PRO A 646 1.97 74.36 30.57
N CYS A 647 2.99 75.22 30.64
CA CYS A 647 3.15 76.07 31.82
C CYS A 647 2.05 77.16 31.88
N PRO A 648 1.52 77.52 33.06
CA PRO A 648 0.48 78.54 33.17
C PRO A 648 0.88 79.87 32.50
N GLY A 649 0.00 80.40 31.63
CA GLY A 649 0.22 81.66 30.91
C GLY A 649 1.24 81.58 29.77
N THR A 650 1.66 80.38 29.36
CA THR A 650 2.60 80.15 28.25
C THR A 650 1.94 79.49 27.05
N GLY A 651 2.66 79.43 25.93
CA GLY A 651 2.23 78.81 24.68
C GLY A 651 2.63 77.34 24.53
N GLY A 652 2.74 76.55 25.62
CA GLY A 652 3.38 75.23 25.59
C GLY A 652 2.57 74.18 24.81
N HIS A 653 3.16 73.57 23.78
CA HIS A 653 2.51 72.56 22.95
C HIS A 653 3.53 71.60 22.34
N ALA A 654 3.08 70.51 21.71
CA ALA A 654 3.91 69.74 20.79
C ALA A 654 3.76 70.30 19.37
N GLU A 655 4.86 70.41 18.64
CA GLU A 655 4.89 70.76 17.21
C GLU A 655 4.86 69.51 16.33
N TYR A 656 5.39 68.39 16.82
CA TYR A 656 5.49 67.13 16.10
C TYR A 656 5.59 65.95 17.07
N VAL A 657 4.95 64.84 16.73
CA VAL A 657 5.11 63.54 17.39
C VAL A 657 5.24 62.42 16.36
N HIS A 658 6.12 61.46 16.64
CA HIS A 658 6.30 60.23 15.89
C HIS A 658 6.46 59.06 16.86
N ILE A 659 5.65 58.01 16.70
CA ILE A 659 5.68 56.78 17.51
C ILE A 659 5.87 55.60 16.58
N TYR A 660 6.91 54.80 16.80
CA TYR A 660 7.30 53.75 15.86
C TYR A 660 7.97 52.53 16.52
N GLY A 661 7.93 51.40 15.82
CA GLY A 661 8.50 50.12 16.26
C GLY A 661 7.46 49.00 16.37
N ASN A 662 7.90 47.74 16.32
CA ASN A 662 7.04 46.54 16.34
C ASN A 662 5.94 46.56 15.27
N GLY A 663 6.24 47.03 14.06
CA GLY A 663 5.30 47.11 12.94
C GLY A 663 4.44 48.38 12.90
N LEU A 664 4.52 49.25 13.91
CA LEU A 664 3.83 50.54 13.96
C LEU A 664 4.76 51.68 13.48
N ASP A 665 4.21 52.66 12.74
CA ASP A 665 4.93 53.85 12.25
C ASP A 665 3.98 55.05 12.06
N GLU A 666 3.65 55.74 13.15
CA GLU A 666 2.58 56.75 13.18
C GLU A 666 3.10 58.13 13.62
N ASN A 667 2.73 59.19 12.89
CA ASN A 667 3.16 60.55 13.19
C ASN A 667 2.05 61.58 13.02
N ALA A 668 2.22 62.73 13.69
CA ALA A 668 1.31 63.86 13.57
C ALA A 668 2.05 65.19 13.80
N THR A 669 1.61 66.23 13.10
CA THR A 669 2.23 67.57 13.12
C THR A 669 1.20 68.61 13.56
N TRP A 670 1.64 69.61 14.30
CA TRP A 670 0.81 70.70 14.76
C TRP A 670 0.40 71.64 13.62
N ASN A 671 -0.88 72.04 13.59
CA ASN A 671 -1.49 72.79 12.49
C ASN A 671 -1.75 74.28 12.82
N GLY A 672 -1.05 74.85 13.81
CA GLY A 672 -1.17 76.26 14.20
C GLY A 672 -2.09 76.52 15.39
N TYR A 673 -2.22 77.79 15.78
CA TYR A 673 -3.02 78.23 16.93
C TYR A 673 -4.52 78.31 16.61
N HIS A 674 -5.13 77.15 16.37
CA HIS A 674 -6.57 76.97 16.18
C HIS A 674 -7.11 75.97 17.22
N ASP A 675 -8.31 76.21 17.77
CA ASP A 675 -8.98 75.33 18.75
C ASP A 675 -8.11 74.95 19.99
N ASP A 676 -8.10 73.67 20.40
CA ASP A 676 -7.24 73.16 21.48
C ASP A 676 -5.81 72.89 20.96
N TRP A 677 -5.07 73.97 20.78
CA TRP A 677 -3.72 73.96 20.23
C TRP A 677 -2.66 73.25 21.10
N HIS A 678 -3.02 72.77 22.30
CA HIS A 678 -2.17 71.93 23.16
C HIS A 678 -2.19 70.46 22.75
N THR A 679 -3.15 70.07 21.90
CA THR A 679 -3.42 68.69 21.53
C THR A 679 -3.15 68.49 20.04
N ILE A 680 -2.35 67.48 19.69
CA ILE A 680 -2.17 67.01 18.32
C ILE A 680 -3.10 65.81 18.10
N ILE A 681 -3.77 65.77 16.95
CA ILE A 681 -4.63 64.67 16.53
C ILE A 681 -3.92 63.87 15.43
N PHE A 682 -3.91 62.54 15.55
CA PHE A 682 -3.38 61.65 14.52
C PHE A 682 -4.41 61.47 13.40
N THR A 683 -3.94 61.31 12.16
CA THR A 683 -4.82 61.18 10.98
C THR A 683 -5.72 59.95 11.08
N GLU A 684 -5.16 58.84 11.55
CA GLU A 684 -5.88 57.59 11.80
C GLU A 684 -5.56 57.11 13.22
N PRO A 685 -6.56 56.61 13.98
CA PRO A 685 -6.31 56.06 15.29
C PRO A 685 -5.62 54.68 15.18
N PHE A 686 -4.71 54.38 16.09
CA PHE A 686 -3.90 53.16 16.08
C PHE A 686 -3.79 52.52 17.46
N ILE A 687 -3.45 51.23 17.54
CA ILE A 687 -3.37 50.50 18.81
C ILE A 687 -1.93 50.41 19.29
N LEU A 688 -1.67 50.80 20.54
CA LEU A 688 -0.47 50.41 21.26
C LEU A 688 -0.76 49.18 22.10
N HIS A 689 -0.04 48.09 21.90
CA HIS A 689 -0.26 46.82 22.61
C HIS A 689 0.37 46.82 24.01
N GLY A 690 -0.34 46.30 25.00
CA GLY A 690 0.16 46.16 26.37
C GLY A 690 1.43 45.31 26.44
N GLY A 691 2.41 45.73 27.23
CA GLY A 691 3.69 45.05 27.42
C GLY A 691 4.72 45.27 26.31
N THR A 692 4.33 45.88 25.19
CA THR A 692 5.18 46.14 24.02
C THR A 692 5.87 47.50 24.12
N THR A 693 7.13 47.61 23.68
CA THR A 693 7.92 48.86 23.79
C THR A 693 8.05 49.53 22.44
N TYR A 694 7.61 50.78 22.34
CA TYR A 694 7.67 51.62 21.14
C TYR A 694 8.65 52.77 21.35
N ASN A 695 9.28 53.24 20.27
CA ASN A 695 10.10 54.45 20.29
C ASN A 695 9.21 55.67 20.04
N TYR A 696 9.60 56.82 20.59
CA TYR A 696 8.99 58.10 20.24
C TYR A 696 10.03 59.19 19.98
N GLU A 697 9.71 60.08 19.05
CA GLU A 697 10.29 61.41 18.87
C GLU A 697 9.18 62.44 19.09
N LEU A 698 9.40 63.41 19.96
CA LEU A 698 8.46 64.49 20.22
C LEU A 698 9.18 65.84 20.21
N ARG A 699 8.74 66.76 19.35
CA ARG A 699 9.26 68.13 19.28
C ARG A 699 8.25 69.06 19.93
N SER A 700 8.70 69.83 20.91
CA SER A 700 7.86 70.71 21.70
C SER A 700 8.11 72.19 21.38
N GLY A 701 7.05 72.99 21.40
CA GLY A 701 7.04 74.45 21.20
C GLY A 701 6.80 75.24 22.49
N SER A 702 7.08 76.55 22.45
CA SER A 702 6.89 77.60 23.47
C SER A 702 6.52 77.19 24.92
N TYR A 703 7.49 76.65 25.66
CA TYR A 703 7.42 76.38 27.12
C TYR A 703 6.45 75.25 27.57
N PRO A 704 6.67 73.98 27.15
CA PRO A 704 5.92 72.82 27.65
C PRO A 704 6.35 72.46 29.09
N GLN A 705 5.48 71.81 29.87
CA GLN A 705 5.93 71.18 31.10
C GLN A 705 6.81 69.95 30.78
N ILE A 706 7.80 69.73 31.63
CA ILE A 706 8.76 68.64 31.52
C ILE A 706 8.97 68.01 32.89
N LEU A 707 9.29 66.71 32.90
CA LEU A 707 9.63 65.98 34.11
C LEU A 707 11.14 65.80 34.16
N ASN A 708 11.78 66.28 35.23
CA ASN A 708 13.24 66.22 35.43
C ASN A 708 13.74 64.83 35.82
N VAL A 709 13.34 63.80 35.05
CA VAL A 709 13.72 62.40 35.17
C VAL A 709 13.86 61.80 33.76
N SER A 710 14.77 60.84 33.60
CA SER A 710 14.96 60.10 32.34
C SER A 710 14.08 58.85 32.21
N SER A 711 13.41 58.44 33.29
CA SER A 711 12.49 57.29 33.32
C SER A 711 11.45 57.50 34.42
N LYS A 712 10.19 57.18 34.13
CA LYS A 712 9.08 57.30 35.08
C LYS A 712 7.99 56.28 34.80
N MET A 713 7.52 55.60 35.85
CA MET A 713 6.25 54.88 35.80
C MET A 713 5.11 55.89 35.82
N VAL A 714 4.24 55.80 34.82
CA VAL A 714 3.17 56.74 34.55
C VAL A 714 1.83 56.03 34.54
N THR A 715 0.74 56.78 34.52
CA THR A 715 -0.58 56.17 34.35
C THR A 715 -0.58 55.49 32.98
N GLY A 716 -0.85 54.18 32.96
CA GLY A 716 -0.90 53.38 31.74
C GLY A 716 0.43 52.80 31.25
N GLY A 717 1.57 53.04 31.89
CA GLY A 717 2.81 52.33 31.53
C GLY A 717 4.12 52.94 32.01
N LEU A 718 5.21 52.64 31.30
CA LEU A 718 6.55 53.17 31.52
C LEU A 718 6.94 54.09 30.36
N ILE A 719 7.45 55.28 30.65
CA ILE A 719 8.08 56.17 29.67
C ILE A 719 9.54 56.41 30.04
N THR A 720 10.40 56.46 29.03
CA THR A 720 11.80 56.86 29.15
C THR A 720 12.11 58.02 28.22
N CYS A 721 13.16 58.78 28.52
CA CYS A 721 13.75 59.76 27.62
C CYS A 721 15.25 59.48 27.55
N SER A 722 15.74 59.15 26.36
CA SER A 722 17.14 58.83 26.09
C SER A 722 17.94 60.07 25.71
N SER A 723 17.31 61.06 25.06
CA SER A 723 17.95 62.33 24.72
C SER A 723 16.96 63.49 24.71
N PHE A 724 17.43 64.67 25.11
CA PHE A 724 16.71 65.93 25.01
C PHE A 724 17.64 67.02 24.45
N VAL A 725 17.21 67.68 23.39
CA VAL A 725 17.93 68.79 22.74
C VAL A 725 17.05 70.03 22.83
N ASP A 726 17.54 71.10 23.46
CA ASP A 726 16.76 72.33 23.62
C ASP A 726 16.56 73.07 22.28
N ALA A 727 15.66 74.05 22.27
CA ALA A 727 15.35 74.87 21.08
C ALA A 727 16.56 75.64 20.51
N ASN A 728 17.66 75.79 21.27
CA ASN A 728 18.90 76.41 20.80
C ASN A 728 19.91 75.38 20.25
N GLY A 729 19.55 74.09 20.21
CA GLY A 729 20.41 73.00 19.75
C GLY A 729 21.38 72.46 20.80
N ASN A 730 21.24 72.84 22.07
CA ASN A 730 22.11 72.32 23.14
C ASN A 730 21.59 70.99 23.68
N ALA A 731 22.45 69.98 23.68
CA ALA A 731 22.18 68.71 24.34
C ALA A 731 22.08 68.93 25.86
N CYS A 732 20.94 68.58 26.44
CA CYS A 732 20.64 68.73 27.85
C CYS A 732 20.51 67.35 28.53
N VAL A 733 20.49 67.32 29.87
CA VAL A 733 20.11 66.10 30.62
C VAL A 733 18.72 65.65 30.15
N ALA A 734 18.55 64.36 29.86
CA ALA A 734 17.28 63.82 29.35
C ALA A 734 16.11 64.12 30.29
N ARG A 735 15.00 64.62 29.73
CA ARG A 735 13.79 65.00 30.47
C ARG A 735 12.57 64.47 29.73
N ILE A 736 11.70 63.77 30.45
CA ILE A 736 10.46 63.24 29.88
C ILE A 736 9.50 64.42 29.56
N PRO A 737 8.90 64.46 28.37
CA PRO A 737 7.87 65.45 28.05
C PRO A 737 6.60 65.17 28.87
N ALA A 738 5.96 66.21 29.39
CA ALA A 738 4.66 66.06 30.06
C ALA A 738 3.54 65.95 29.02
N ILE A 739 3.11 64.73 28.76
CA ILE A 739 2.10 64.37 27.74
C ILE A 739 1.07 63.36 28.25
N GLN A 740 -0.05 63.28 27.53
CA GLN A 740 -1.08 62.26 27.65
C GLN A 740 -1.48 61.75 26.25
N LEU A 741 -1.55 60.42 26.08
CA LEU A 741 -2.08 59.74 24.89
C LEU A 741 -3.47 59.17 25.20
N GLU A 742 -4.41 59.38 24.28
CA GLU A 742 -5.80 58.92 24.36
C GLU A 742 -6.41 58.64 22.98
#